data_AF-A0A817LJU1-F1
#
_entry.id   AF-A0A817LJU1-F1
#
_cell.length_a   1.000
_cell.length_b   1.000
_cell.length_c   1.000
_cell.angle_alpha   90.00
_cell.angle_beta   90.00
_cell.angle_gamma   90.00
#
_symmetry.space_group_name_H-M   'P 1'
#
loop_
_entity.id
_entity.type
_entity.pdbx_description
1 polymer ?
#
loop_
_entity_poly.entity_id
_entity_poly.type
_entity_poly.pdbx_seq_one_letter_code
_entity_poly.pdbx_strand_id
1 'polypeptide(L)'
;MLPKIISCIWCSKITKKNSFNQTKSWRNICTKGYQWIHQLIEERGSDLETEMLICSKCLTMLYKARKCRGTANGEGFCGDGNNEEYCIWCLKYSTETVPLSAAERISLLCDYKIYCSSNARRCVNRCLEIPVQRTNEPTRLTAKQTISILNDLIDEVNRIKLMPIFLENDSVGSEEDFIAWTGWNLNQLMEMTSLIEPHMYKSKHRSPFGAVCMYWIKLKTNLSFRQIGTIFKIQTTKESIRKRVEDTFHTVSTHLYNALVPLHLGFHHISRTDALEHHTAYTKTFFGNNLSIIWDGTYIYTNKSEDHKLQQETYSGQKSRHLIKFMSIILPDGYVLDLIGPFKGKDNDAKISKAILDMNDNLSIICEPGDTQIVDRGFRDVAGVFEDLGFAVKMPGFLKQGEKQLTAEQANDTRMTTKTRWVVESFHSQFKKWRFFSERISQDYIAYIDILVRTVAASLNKYRSRLYEGKSPEDYALANKMLLLKSRSSHLEQLIINGNLSLRKQWNNIYDIEPDFNFPYLTLDFLREYTCGIYQIKQSSSYAKAHLFNNDDQFEFQLFSSNDSLLHCRLHSKHSRTTKYYLCIQFDNDDDDDPIKDHYCQCKSGARNLGCCSHVATVVWYIGYARHISWTPPTRTHIFREKIFVC
;
A
#
# COMPACT_ATOMS: atom_id res chain seq x y z
N MET A 1 -3.70 25.07 74.89
CA MET A 1 -3.50 23.70 74.35
C MET A 1 -4.08 22.71 75.33
N LEU A 2 -5.27 22.19 75.02
CA LEU A 2 -6.02 21.24 75.85
C LEU A 2 -5.62 19.80 75.48
N PRO A 3 -5.51 18.87 76.45
CA PRO A 3 -5.14 17.48 76.17
C PRO A 3 -6.27 16.77 75.41
N LYS A 4 -5.94 16.09 74.30
CA LYS A 4 -6.89 15.22 73.57
C LYS A 4 -7.33 14.06 74.46
N ILE A 5 -8.61 14.04 74.81
CA ILE A 5 -9.27 12.94 75.52
C ILE A 5 -9.66 11.88 74.49
N ILE A 6 -9.29 10.62 74.72
CA ILE A 6 -9.76 9.47 73.93
C ILE A 6 -10.74 8.70 74.80
N SER A 7 -11.97 8.50 74.31
CA SER A 7 -13.00 7.69 74.94
C SER A 7 -13.25 6.40 74.14
N CYS A 8 -13.54 5.31 74.84
CA CYS A 8 -14.02 4.07 74.24
C CYS A 8 -15.53 4.23 73.92
N ILE A 9 -15.93 3.96 72.68
CA ILE A 9 -17.30 4.21 72.18
C ILE A 9 -18.36 3.32 72.87
N TRP A 10 -17.99 2.25 73.58
CA TRP A 10 -18.98 1.38 74.23
C TRP A 10 -18.92 1.25 75.75
N CYS A 11 -17.92 1.79 76.45
CA CYS A 11 -17.93 1.78 77.92
C CYS A 11 -17.59 3.13 78.60
N SER A 12 -17.42 4.20 77.82
CA SER A 12 -17.33 5.60 78.28
C SER A 12 -16.30 5.93 79.37
N LYS A 13 -15.33 5.06 79.69
CA LYS A 13 -14.26 5.38 80.65
C LYS A 13 -13.12 6.15 80.00
N ILE A 14 -12.76 7.28 80.63
CA ILE A 14 -11.70 8.21 80.22
C ILE A 14 -10.40 7.86 80.96
N THR A 15 -9.29 7.74 80.25
CA THR A 15 -7.95 7.67 80.86
C THR A 15 -7.03 8.75 80.30
N LYS A 16 -6.40 9.52 81.21
CA LYS A 16 -5.40 10.55 80.88
C LYS A 16 -4.04 9.89 80.63
N LYS A 17 -3.42 10.21 79.50
CA LYS A 17 -2.11 9.68 79.08
C LYS A 17 -0.97 10.46 79.76
N ASN A 18 0.10 9.77 80.15
CA ASN A 18 1.42 10.38 80.28
C ASN A 18 2.47 9.58 79.48
N SER A 19 3.33 10.37 78.81
CA SER A 19 4.68 10.11 78.26
C SER A 19 4.94 9.07 77.13
N PHE A 20 5.47 9.61 76.01
CA PHE A 20 6.53 9.15 75.05
C PHE A 20 6.74 7.62 74.85
N ASN A 21 6.95 7.04 73.66
CA ASN A 21 7.89 7.41 72.59
C ASN A 21 7.61 6.56 71.31
N GLN A 22 8.37 6.84 70.25
CA GLN A 22 8.22 6.45 68.84
C GLN A 22 8.15 4.94 68.49
N THR A 23 7.48 4.69 67.36
CA THR A 23 7.49 3.54 66.42
C THR A 23 6.15 2.80 66.28
N LYS A 24 5.86 2.43 65.02
CA LYS A 24 4.66 1.76 64.53
C LYS A 24 4.19 0.62 65.45
N SER A 25 3.07 0.79 66.15
CA SER A 25 2.16 -0.31 66.50
C SER A 25 0.93 0.18 67.27
N TRP A 26 -0.21 -0.38 66.88
CA TRP A 26 -1.53 -0.28 67.48
C TRP A 26 -1.49 -0.62 68.98
N ARG A 27 -2.19 0.13 69.84
CA ARG A 27 -2.34 -0.23 71.26
C ARG A 27 -3.71 -0.87 71.52
N ASN A 28 -3.61 -2.16 71.86
CA ASN A 28 -4.64 -3.06 72.33
C ASN A 28 -5.14 -2.64 73.73
N ILE A 29 -6.46 -2.61 73.97
CA ILE A 29 -7.07 -2.34 75.29
C ILE A 29 -7.85 -3.57 75.73
N CYS A 30 -7.15 -4.64 76.11
CA CYS A 30 -7.68 -5.65 77.04
C CYS A 30 -6.49 -6.46 77.58
N THR A 31 -6.28 -6.42 78.89
CA THR A 31 -5.12 -7.05 79.56
C THR A 31 -5.39 -8.46 80.11
N LYS A 32 -6.48 -9.15 79.75
CA LYS A 32 -6.70 -10.53 80.24
C LYS A 32 -7.40 -11.44 79.23
N GLY A 33 -6.65 -12.44 78.73
CA GLY A 33 -7.09 -13.74 78.22
C GLY A 33 -7.80 -13.78 76.87
N TYR A 34 -7.22 -14.51 75.91
CA TYR A 34 -7.87 -14.90 74.64
C TYR A 34 -7.92 -16.42 74.53
N GLN A 35 -8.96 -16.97 73.91
CA GLN A 35 -9.07 -18.40 73.59
C GLN A 35 -9.38 -18.58 72.10
N TRP A 36 -8.88 -19.66 71.51
CA TRP A 36 -9.17 -20.03 70.14
C TRP A 36 -10.50 -20.78 70.06
N ILE A 37 -11.33 -20.49 69.05
CA ILE A 37 -12.65 -21.10 68.89
C ILE A 37 -12.59 -22.64 68.84
N HIS A 38 -11.57 -23.23 68.19
CA HIS A 38 -11.51 -24.69 68.05
C HIS A 38 -11.44 -25.42 69.41
N GLN A 39 -10.76 -24.82 70.42
CA GLN A 39 -10.67 -25.37 71.78
C GLN A 39 -11.99 -25.26 72.58
N LEU A 40 -12.91 -24.38 72.19
CA LEU A 40 -14.24 -24.23 72.81
C LEU A 40 -15.31 -25.13 72.18
N ILE A 41 -15.05 -25.68 70.99
CA ILE A 41 -16.02 -26.46 70.20
C ILE A 41 -15.71 -27.97 70.20
N GLU A 42 -14.49 -28.41 70.54
CA GLU A 42 -14.20 -29.83 70.82
C GLU A 42 -15.14 -30.42 71.90
N GLU A 43 -15.64 -29.61 72.83
CA GLU A 43 -16.65 -30.04 73.82
C GLU A 43 -18.10 -30.13 73.27
N ARG A 44 -18.37 -29.65 72.05
CA ARG A 44 -19.74 -29.54 71.49
C ARG A 44 -19.93 -30.09 70.06
N GLY A 45 -18.91 -30.71 69.47
CA GLY A 45 -19.04 -31.56 68.28
C GLY A 45 -19.50 -30.85 67.01
N SER A 46 -18.69 -29.95 66.44
CA SER A 46 -18.92 -29.37 65.11
C SER A 46 -17.60 -28.97 64.44
N ASP A 47 -17.38 -29.40 63.18
CA ASP A 47 -16.17 -29.08 62.40
C ASP A 47 -16.29 -27.77 61.63
N LEU A 48 -15.30 -26.87 61.80
CA LEU A 48 -15.16 -25.62 61.05
C LEU A 48 -13.66 -25.32 60.76
N GLU A 49 -13.31 -25.15 59.49
CA GLU A 49 -11.93 -24.91 59.02
C GLU A 49 -11.44 -23.44 59.11
N THR A 50 -11.80 -22.67 60.15
CA THR A 50 -11.24 -21.30 60.30
C THR A 50 -10.85 -20.93 61.73
N GLU A 51 -9.66 -20.31 61.86
CA GLU A 51 -9.13 -19.78 63.11
C GLU A 51 -9.75 -18.40 63.43
N MET A 52 -10.64 -18.35 64.42
CA MET A 52 -11.23 -17.12 64.96
C MET A 52 -10.84 -16.91 66.43
N LEU A 53 -10.66 -15.65 66.82
CA LEU A 53 -10.38 -15.22 68.19
C LEU A 53 -11.62 -14.53 68.79
N ILE A 54 -12.11 -15.07 69.90
CA ILE A 54 -13.23 -14.51 70.66
C ILE A 54 -12.73 -14.08 72.04
N CYS A 55 -13.27 -12.96 72.55
CA CYS A 55 -13.12 -12.59 73.95
C CYS A 55 -13.87 -13.58 74.85
N SER A 56 -13.17 -14.29 75.74
CA SER A 56 -13.73 -15.35 76.59
C SER A 56 -14.77 -14.88 77.63
N LYS A 57 -15.01 -13.57 77.77
CA LYS A 57 -16.00 -13.03 78.73
C LYS A 57 -17.27 -12.46 78.12
N CYS A 58 -17.21 -11.95 76.89
CA CYS A 58 -18.37 -11.27 76.27
C CYS A 58 -18.78 -11.87 74.92
N LEU A 59 -18.13 -12.97 74.50
CA LEU A 59 -18.41 -13.71 73.27
C LEU A 59 -18.39 -12.87 71.98
N THR A 60 -17.79 -11.68 72.03
CA THR A 60 -17.74 -10.76 70.88
C THR A 60 -16.54 -11.09 69.99
N MET A 61 -16.79 -11.27 68.69
CA MET A 61 -15.75 -11.54 67.67
C MET A 61 -14.83 -10.33 67.50
N LEU A 62 -13.52 -10.58 67.56
CA LEU A 62 -12.52 -9.51 67.43
C LEU A 62 -11.67 -9.57 66.15
N TYR A 63 -11.72 -10.64 65.37
CA TYR A 63 -10.98 -10.67 64.09
C TYR A 63 -11.47 -11.72 63.09
N LYS A 64 -11.47 -11.36 61.79
CA LYS A 64 -11.48 -12.28 60.65
C LYS A 64 -10.16 -12.11 59.90
N ALA A 65 -9.18 -12.95 60.19
CA ALA A 65 -7.92 -12.97 59.44
C ALA A 65 -8.17 -13.57 58.05
N ARG A 66 -8.29 -12.77 57.00
CA ARG A 66 -7.91 -13.28 55.67
C ARG A 66 -6.39 -13.24 55.58
N LYS A 67 -5.72 -14.23 56.16
CA LYS A 67 -4.39 -14.61 55.67
C LYS A 67 -4.61 -15.23 54.31
N CYS A 68 -4.16 -14.56 53.25
CA CYS A 68 -3.83 -15.28 52.03
C CYS A 68 -2.72 -16.27 52.38
N ARG A 69 -3.08 -17.55 52.55
CA ARG A 69 -2.10 -18.62 52.42
C ARG A 69 -1.69 -18.59 50.95
N GLY A 70 -0.53 -18.01 50.66
CA GLY A 70 0.17 -18.37 49.44
C GLY A 70 0.42 -19.87 49.54
N THR A 71 -0.16 -20.65 48.64
CA THR A 71 0.41 -21.95 48.32
C THR A 71 1.81 -21.69 47.78
N ALA A 72 2.73 -22.63 47.99
CA ALA A 72 4.14 -22.53 47.60
C ALA A 72 4.37 -22.33 46.08
N ASN A 73 3.31 -22.19 45.28
CA ASN A 73 3.33 -21.95 43.84
C ASN A 73 2.80 -20.55 43.42
N GLY A 74 2.56 -19.60 44.33
CA GLY A 74 2.34 -18.19 43.96
C GLY A 74 0.99 -17.85 43.31
N GLU A 75 -0.01 -18.72 43.44
CA GLU A 75 -1.37 -18.53 42.93
C GLU A 75 -2.36 -18.32 44.09
N GLY A 76 -2.70 -17.06 44.37
CA GLY A 76 -3.71 -16.71 45.36
C GLY A 76 -4.28 -15.32 45.10
N PHE A 77 -5.55 -15.26 44.69
CA PHE A 77 -6.30 -14.02 44.47
C PHE A 77 -6.77 -13.44 45.81
N CYS A 78 -6.54 -12.14 46.06
CA CYS A 78 -6.66 -11.56 47.40
C CYS A 78 -7.72 -10.45 47.55
N GLY A 79 -8.56 -10.23 46.53
CA GLY A 79 -9.70 -9.32 46.57
C GLY A 79 -10.53 -9.39 45.28
N ASP A 80 -11.60 -8.59 45.18
CA ASP A 80 -12.37 -8.41 43.93
C ASP A 80 -11.76 -7.33 43.01
N GLY A 81 -10.66 -6.70 43.44
CA GLY A 81 -9.96 -5.65 42.71
C GLY A 81 -10.73 -4.33 42.62
N ASN A 82 -11.92 -4.26 43.23
CA ASN A 82 -12.88 -3.17 43.05
C ASN A 82 -12.67 -2.01 44.03
N ASN A 83 -11.49 -1.94 44.65
CA ASN A 83 -11.11 -1.01 45.69
C ASN A 83 -9.66 -0.53 45.46
N GLU A 84 -9.17 0.32 46.36
CA GLU A 84 -7.84 0.93 46.24
C GLU A 84 -6.68 -0.04 46.57
N GLU A 85 -6.98 -1.19 47.20
CA GLU A 85 -5.97 -2.10 47.77
C GLU A 85 -5.46 -3.14 46.77
N TYR A 86 -6.32 -3.60 45.85
CA TYR A 86 -5.99 -4.69 44.93
C TYR A 86 -6.13 -4.26 43.47
N CYS A 87 -5.21 -4.70 42.62
CA CYS A 87 -5.29 -4.45 41.18
C CYS A 87 -6.51 -5.13 40.56
N ILE A 88 -7.30 -4.38 39.80
CA ILE A 88 -8.50 -4.86 39.11
C ILE A 88 -8.22 -5.97 38.07
N TRP A 89 -7.00 -5.99 37.50
CA TRP A 89 -6.58 -6.90 36.42
C TRP A 89 -6.00 -8.21 36.94
N CYS A 90 -5.08 -8.13 37.91
CA CYS A 90 -4.36 -9.30 38.41
C CYS A 90 -4.82 -9.77 39.80
N LEU A 91 -5.71 -9.02 40.45
CA LEU A 91 -6.26 -9.28 41.80
C LEU A 91 -5.16 -9.45 42.88
N LYS A 92 -4.00 -8.85 42.65
CA LYS A 92 -2.83 -8.82 43.54
C LYS A 92 -2.65 -7.43 44.14
N TYR A 93 -2.15 -7.40 45.38
CA TYR A 93 -1.69 -6.17 46.02
C TYR A 93 -0.46 -5.61 45.29
N SER A 94 -0.43 -4.29 45.09
CA SER A 94 0.72 -3.57 44.52
C SER A 94 0.90 -2.24 45.26
N THR A 95 2.15 -1.89 45.54
CA THR A 95 2.51 -0.59 46.13
C THR A 95 2.45 0.55 45.11
N GLU A 96 2.51 0.22 43.82
CA GLU A 96 2.40 1.16 42.70
C GLU A 96 1.14 0.84 41.89
N THR A 97 0.10 1.67 42.05
CA THR A 97 -1.17 1.52 41.33
C THR A 97 -1.69 2.87 40.81
N VAL A 98 -2.29 2.85 39.63
CA VAL A 98 -2.94 4.00 39.01
C VAL A 98 -4.46 3.81 38.99
N PRO A 99 -5.27 4.86 39.19
CA PRO A 99 -6.72 4.76 39.03
C PRO A 99 -7.08 4.40 37.60
N LEU A 100 -8.17 3.66 37.41
CA LEU A 100 -8.67 3.40 36.07
C LEU A 100 -9.31 4.67 35.47
N SER A 101 -9.06 4.90 34.19
CA SER A 101 -9.82 5.84 33.36
C SER A 101 -11.23 5.31 33.08
N ALA A 102 -12.16 6.19 32.68
CA ALA A 102 -13.50 5.79 32.25
C ALA A 102 -13.44 4.79 31.08
N ALA A 103 -12.55 5.02 30.10
CA ALA A 103 -12.35 4.12 28.97
C ALA A 103 -11.90 2.71 29.41
N GLU A 104 -10.94 2.61 30.34
CA GLU A 104 -10.50 1.30 30.88
C GLU A 104 -11.63 0.58 31.65
N ARG A 105 -12.44 1.32 32.42
CA ARG A 105 -13.62 0.74 33.10
C ARG A 105 -14.66 0.23 32.10
N ILE A 106 -14.90 0.97 31.01
CA ILE A 106 -15.84 0.59 29.95
C ILE A 106 -15.34 -0.62 29.16
N SER A 107 -14.05 -0.67 28.81
CA SER A 107 -13.46 -1.85 28.14
C SER A 107 -13.59 -3.10 29.01
N LEU A 108 -13.28 -3.02 30.31
CA LEU A 108 -13.50 -4.15 31.24
C LEU A 108 -14.95 -4.63 31.26
N LEU A 109 -15.90 -3.70 31.19
CA LEU A 109 -17.33 -4.02 31.15
C LEU A 109 -17.77 -4.60 29.79
N CYS A 110 -17.30 -4.03 28.67
CA CYS A 110 -17.71 -4.44 27.33
C CYS A 110 -17.09 -5.79 26.94
N ASP A 111 -15.79 -5.92 27.15
CA ASP A 111 -14.96 -7.00 26.61
C ASP A 111 -14.94 -8.21 27.56
N TYR A 112 -15.00 -7.97 28.86
CA TYR A 112 -14.88 -9.01 29.89
C TYR A 112 -16.10 -9.14 30.82
N LYS A 113 -17.12 -8.29 30.65
CA LYS A 113 -18.33 -8.25 31.51
C LYS A 113 -18.00 -8.02 33.00
N ILE A 114 -16.90 -7.30 33.27
CA ILE A 114 -16.41 -7.02 34.61
C ILE A 114 -16.84 -5.62 35.04
N TYR A 115 -17.60 -5.52 36.14
CA TYR A 115 -17.90 -4.22 36.74
C TYR A 115 -16.71 -3.69 37.53
N CYS A 116 -16.43 -2.39 37.37
CA CYS A 116 -15.39 -1.66 38.09
C CYS A 116 -15.96 -0.37 38.68
N SER A 117 -15.67 -0.12 39.96
CA SER A 117 -16.00 1.10 40.67
C SER A 117 -15.03 2.21 40.29
N SER A 118 -15.40 3.45 40.62
CA SER A 118 -14.53 4.62 40.46
C SER A 118 -13.21 4.52 41.24
N ASN A 119 -13.16 3.67 42.26
CA ASN A 119 -12.00 3.50 43.14
C ASN A 119 -11.10 2.35 42.70
N ALA A 120 -11.48 1.62 41.64
CA ALA A 120 -10.68 0.56 41.07
C ALA A 120 -9.34 1.10 40.56
N ARG A 121 -8.27 0.34 40.82
CA ARG A 121 -6.91 0.69 40.40
C ARG A 121 -6.26 -0.47 39.67
N ARG A 122 -5.29 -0.18 38.80
CA ARG A 122 -4.43 -1.21 38.18
C ARG A 122 -2.97 -0.99 38.53
N CYS A 123 -2.19 -2.06 38.59
CA CYS A 123 -0.75 -1.98 38.79
C CYS A 123 -0.04 -1.44 37.55
N VAL A 124 1.06 -0.71 37.75
CA VAL A 124 1.83 -0.09 36.65
C VAL A 124 2.70 -1.11 35.92
N ASN A 125 3.39 -1.98 36.66
CA ASN A 125 4.46 -2.84 36.13
C ASN A 125 4.05 -4.32 35.95
N ARG A 126 2.81 -4.69 36.30
CA ARG A 126 2.34 -6.09 36.34
C ARG A 126 0.95 -6.27 35.74
N CYS A 127 0.58 -5.42 34.77
CA CYS A 127 -0.72 -5.51 34.14
C CYS A 127 -0.72 -6.73 33.21
N LEU A 128 -1.60 -7.69 33.46
CA LEU A 128 -1.82 -8.82 32.56
C LEU A 128 -2.51 -8.31 31.29
N GLU A 129 -2.27 -8.95 30.14
CA GLU A 129 -2.99 -8.63 28.90
C GLU A 129 -4.50 -8.94 29.03
N ILE A 130 -4.83 -10.03 29.75
CA ILE A 130 -6.21 -10.46 30.00
C ILE A 130 -6.49 -10.35 31.51
N PRO A 131 -7.59 -9.71 31.93
CA PRO A 131 -7.96 -9.64 33.34
C PRO A 131 -8.31 -11.04 33.88
N VAL A 132 -7.95 -11.29 35.12
CA VAL A 132 -8.29 -12.55 35.81
C VAL A 132 -9.81 -12.70 35.92
N GLN A 133 -10.32 -13.86 35.51
CA GLN A 133 -11.74 -14.17 35.60
C GLN A 133 -12.19 -14.22 37.06
N ARG A 134 -13.24 -13.45 37.40
CA ARG A 134 -13.78 -13.43 38.76
C ARG A 134 -14.85 -14.50 38.93
N THR A 135 -14.79 -15.20 40.05
CA THR A 135 -15.73 -16.28 40.37
C THR A 135 -17.11 -15.77 40.79
N ASN A 136 -17.23 -14.50 41.20
CA ASN A 136 -18.46 -13.89 41.71
C ASN A 136 -18.68 -12.47 41.15
N GLU A 137 -18.86 -12.33 39.82
CA GLU A 137 -19.35 -11.06 39.29
C GLU A 137 -20.82 -10.85 39.70
N PRO A 138 -21.23 -9.62 40.08
CA PRO A 138 -22.61 -9.34 40.46
C PRO A 138 -23.54 -9.56 39.26
N THR A 139 -24.49 -10.48 39.40
CA THR A 139 -25.53 -10.75 38.39
C THR A 139 -26.55 -9.62 38.27
N ARG A 140 -26.59 -8.70 39.26
CA ARG A 140 -27.43 -7.51 39.28
C ARG A 140 -26.67 -6.33 39.87
N LEU A 141 -26.72 -5.19 39.19
CA LEU A 141 -26.14 -3.94 39.65
C LEU A 141 -27.17 -3.13 40.43
N THR A 142 -26.72 -2.44 41.48
CA THR A 142 -27.56 -1.49 42.23
C THR A 142 -27.83 -0.23 41.41
N ALA A 143 -28.90 0.51 41.71
CA ALA A 143 -29.22 1.76 41.04
C ALA A 143 -28.06 2.77 41.02
N LYS A 144 -27.28 2.85 42.13
CA LYS A 144 -26.10 3.71 42.23
C LYS A 144 -24.97 3.28 41.28
N GLN A 145 -24.73 1.98 41.16
CA GLN A 145 -23.72 1.43 40.24
C GLN A 145 -24.15 1.65 38.78
N THR A 146 -25.43 1.44 38.46
CA THR A 146 -25.99 1.71 37.13
C THR A 146 -25.83 3.17 36.72
N ILE A 147 -26.15 4.11 37.62
CA ILE A 147 -25.95 5.55 37.37
C ILE A 147 -24.47 5.87 37.12
N SER A 148 -23.55 5.27 37.89
CA SER A 148 -22.10 5.46 37.67
C SER A 148 -21.65 5.00 36.29
N ILE A 149 -22.11 3.82 35.84
CA ILE A 149 -21.79 3.31 34.50
C ILE A 149 -22.38 4.21 33.42
N LEU A 150 -23.62 4.68 33.59
CA LEU A 150 -24.24 5.59 32.63
C LEU A 150 -23.46 6.90 32.52
N ASN A 151 -22.97 7.45 33.62
CA ASN A 151 -22.13 8.66 33.59
C ASN A 151 -20.79 8.38 32.90
N ASP A 152 -20.12 7.27 33.22
CA ASP A 152 -18.88 6.87 32.53
C ASP A 152 -19.12 6.71 31.02
N LEU A 153 -20.22 6.07 30.62
CA LEU A 153 -20.61 5.91 29.21
C LEU A 153 -20.92 7.26 28.55
N ILE A 154 -21.63 8.17 29.24
CA ILE A 154 -21.92 9.51 28.70
C ILE A 154 -20.63 10.29 28.50
N ASP A 155 -19.73 10.27 29.48
CA ASP A 155 -18.43 10.94 29.41
C ASP A 155 -17.58 10.37 28.26
N GLU A 156 -17.56 9.06 28.11
CA GLU A 156 -16.84 8.37 27.05
C GLU A 156 -17.44 8.62 25.66
N VAL A 157 -18.77 8.58 25.53
CA VAL A 157 -19.46 8.94 24.29
C VAL A 157 -19.19 10.41 23.93
N ASN A 158 -19.18 11.31 24.91
CA ASN A 158 -18.84 12.71 24.69
C ASN A 158 -17.37 12.87 24.28
N ARG A 159 -16.46 12.10 24.88
CA ARG A 159 -15.04 12.02 24.48
C ARG A 159 -14.92 11.57 23.02
N ILE A 160 -15.53 10.44 22.65
CA ILE A 160 -15.51 9.86 21.30
C ILE A 160 -16.10 10.83 20.26
N LYS A 161 -17.19 11.55 20.58
CA LYS A 161 -17.77 12.57 19.68
C LYS A 161 -16.78 13.68 19.30
N LEU A 162 -15.86 13.98 20.20
CA LEU A 162 -14.86 15.04 20.06
C LEU A 162 -13.53 14.52 19.49
N MET A 163 -13.34 13.21 19.39
CA MET A 163 -12.11 12.61 18.89
C MET A 163 -12.02 12.67 17.36
N PRO A 164 -10.83 12.96 16.81
CA PRO A 164 -10.58 12.82 15.38
C PRO A 164 -10.65 11.35 14.99
N ILE A 165 -10.91 11.08 13.70
CA ILE A 165 -11.03 9.72 13.15
C ILE A 165 -9.69 8.95 13.18
N PHE A 166 -8.55 9.65 13.24
CA PHE A 166 -7.22 9.05 13.27
C PHE A 166 -6.45 9.51 14.49
N LEU A 167 -6.03 8.56 15.32
CA LEU A 167 -5.21 8.79 16.51
C LEU A 167 -4.01 7.82 16.56
N GLU A 168 -3.01 8.21 17.34
CA GLU A 168 -1.78 7.43 17.53
C GLU A 168 -2.04 6.11 18.28
N ASN A 169 -3.01 6.11 19.20
CA ASN A 169 -3.43 4.94 20.00
C ASN A 169 -4.75 4.35 19.50
N ASP A 170 -5.08 4.53 18.22
CA ASP A 170 -6.39 4.15 17.71
C ASP A 170 -6.50 2.63 17.58
N SER A 171 -7.24 2.00 18.49
CA SER A 171 -7.65 0.61 18.38
C SER A 171 -8.84 0.40 17.44
N VAL A 172 -9.38 1.48 16.85
CA VAL A 172 -10.61 1.45 16.03
C VAL A 172 -10.30 1.38 14.53
N GLY A 173 -9.18 1.95 14.07
CA GLY A 173 -8.78 1.90 12.66
C GLY A 173 -7.99 0.63 12.33
N SER A 174 -8.43 -0.13 11.33
CA SER A 174 -7.63 -1.24 10.79
C SER A 174 -6.40 -0.71 10.05
N GLU A 175 -5.36 -1.53 9.87
CA GLU A 175 -4.20 -1.15 9.04
C GLU A 175 -4.64 -0.78 7.61
N GLU A 176 -5.68 -1.44 7.09
CA GLU A 176 -6.29 -1.14 5.80
C GLU A 176 -6.90 0.26 5.75
N ASP A 177 -7.50 0.75 6.85
CA ASP A 177 -8.05 2.10 6.92
C ASP A 177 -6.94 3.16 6.82
N PHE A 178 -5.84 2.98 7.55
CA PHE A 178 -4.69 3.89 7.45
C PHE A 178 -4.15 3.94 6.01
N ILE A 179 -3.99 2.78 5.36
CA ILE A 179 -3.52 2.71 3.97
C ILE A 179 -4.52 3.34 3.00
N ALA A 180 -5.83 3.12 3.19
CA ALA A 180 -6.86 3.67 2.33
C ALA A 180 -6.89 5.20 2.39
N TRP A 181 -6.80 5.78 3.59
CA TRP A 181 -6.93 7.21 3.82
C TRP A 181 -5.64 8.00 3.65
N THR A 182 -4.48 7.42 4.00
CA THR A 182 -3.19 8.12 3.96
C THR A 182 -2.26 7.60 2.86
N GLY A 183 -2.43 6.34 2.44
CA GLY A 183 -1.51 5.63 1.57
C GLY A 183 -0.40 4.86 2.30
N TRP A 184 -0.36 4.93 3.64
CA TRP A 184 0.68 4.41 4.52
C TRP A 184 0.06 3.65 5.70
N ASN A 185 0.79 2.69 6.25
CA ASN A 185 0.38 2.03 7.49
C ASN A 185 0.76 2.86 8.72
N LEU A 186 0.30 2.41 9.90
CA LEU A 186 0.52 3.11 11.16
C LEU A 186 2.02 3.31 11.46
N ASN A 187 2.83 2.25 11.31
CA ASN A 187 4.27 2.30 11.58
C ASN A 187 4.98 3.33 10.70
N GLN A 188 4.67 3.36 9.40
CA GLN A 188 5.23 4.34 8.47
C GLN A 188 4.83 5.78 8.85
N LEU A 189 3.57 5.99 9.24
CA LEU A 189 3.09 7.31 9.69
C LEU A 189 3.76 7.75 10.98
N MET A 190 3.97 6.84 11.94
CA MET A 190 4.70 7.13 13.17
C MET A 190 6.16 7.49 12.90
N GLU A 191 6.82 6.77 11.99
CA GLU A 191 8.20 7.09 11.61
C GLU A 191 8.29 8.45 10.90
N MET A 192 7.35 8.77 10.00
CA MET A 192 7.31 10.12 9.40
C MET A 192 7.01 11.20 10.44
N THR A 193 6.24 10.87 11.48
CA THR A 193 5.92 11.78 12.58
C THR A 193 7.16 12.08 13.41
N SER A 194 7.95 11.06 13.76
CA SER A 194 9.17 11.24 14.56
C SER A 194 10.22 12.10 13.85
N LEU A 195 10.28 12.06 12.51
CA LEU A 195 11.17 12.91 11.72
C LEU A 195 10.87 14.41 11.85
N ILE A 196 9.60 14.79 12.09
CA ILE A 196 9.19 16.20 12.10
C ILE A 196 8.74 16.70 13.47
N GLU A 197 8.43 15.82 14.42
CA GLU A 197 8.00 16.19 15.77
C GLU A 197 8.91 17.22 16.45
N PRO A 198 10.26 17.11 16.39
CA PRO A 198 11.16 18.09 17.00
C PRO A 198 11.00 19.52 16.46
N HIS A 199 10.45 19.66 15.26
CA HIS A 199 10.26 20.94 14.57
C HIS A 199 8.82 21.45 14.63
N MET A 200 7.92 20.72 15.30
CA MET A 200 6.49 21.01 15.34
C MET A 200 6.07 21.59 16.70
N TYR A 201 5.41 22.75 16.68
CA TYR A 201 4.79 23.28 17.89
C TYR A 201 3.64 22.39 18.36
N LYS A 202 3.74 21.90 19.61
CA LYS A 202 2.65 21.21 20.29
C LYS A 202 1.53 22.20 20.58
N SER A 203 0.35 21.96 20.00
CA SER A 203 -0.84 22.77 20.25
C SER A 203 -1.92 21.91 20.88
N LYS A 204 -2.80 22.53 21.69
CA LYS A 204 -3.92 21.85 22.33
C LYS A 204 -4.86 21.12 21.34
N HIS A 205 -4.87 21.53 20.08
CA HIS A 205 -5.80 21.06 19.06
C HIS A 205 -5.16 20.24 17.94
N ARG A 206 -3.85 19.98 18.00
CA ARG A 206 -3.11 19.29 16.94
C ARG A 206 -1.88 18.59 17.50
N SER A 207 -1.88 17.26 17.46
CA SER A 207 -0.68 16.44 17.66
C SER A 207 0.17 16.39 16.38
N PRO A 208 1.49 16.15 16.48
CA PRO A 208 2.35 15.90 15.33
C PRO A 208 1.82 14.77 14.43
N PHE A 209 1.40 13.65 15.03
CA PHE A 209 0.81 12.52 14.30
C PHE A 209 -0.44 12.93 13.51
N GLY A 210 -1.36 13.65 14.17
CA GLY A 210 -2.56 14.16 13.50
C GLY A 210 -2.22 15.08 12.32
N ALA A 211 -1.19 15.93 12.46
CA ALA A 211 -0.73 16.80 11.38
C ALA A 211 -0.19 16.00 10.17
N VAL A 212 0.59 14.94 10.41
CA VAL A 212 1.08 14.03 9.36
C VAL A 212 -0.08 13.32 8.66
N CYS A 213 -1.06 12.81 9.42
CA CYS A 213 -2.26 12.20 8.83
C CYS A 213 -3.04 13.20 7.97
N MET A 214 -3.24 14.44 8.43
CA MET A 214 -3.92 15.48 7.65
C MET A 214 -3.22 15.76 6.32
N TYR A 215 -1.89 15.83 6.33
CA TYR A 215 -1.08 16.02 5.13
C TYR A 215 -1.27 14.88 4.12
N TRP A 216 -1.11 13.63 4.57
CA TRP A 216 -1.24 12.47 3.70
C TRP A 216 -2.67 12.25 3.22
N ILE A 217 -3.68 12.49 4.06
CA ILE A 217 -5.09 12.45 3.65
C ILE A 217 -5.35 13.47 2.54
N LYS A 218 -4.81 14.69 2.63
CA LYS A 218 -4.95 15.67 1.55
C LYS A 218 -4.38 15.14 0.24
N LEU A 219 -3.16 14.60 0.24
CA LEU A 219 -2.54 14.09 -0.98
C LEU A 219 -3.25 12.83 -1.52
N LYS A 220 -3.65 11.93 -0.62
CA LYS A 220 -4.26 10.64 -0.96
C LYS A 220 -5.67 10.79 -1.51
N THR A 221 -6.47 11.66 -0.90
CA THR A 221 -7.91 11.79 -1.17
C THR A 221 -8.30 13.03 -1.97
N ASN A 222 -7.43 14.05 -2.00
CA ASN A 222 -7.69 15.39 -2.53
C ASN A 222 -8.89 16.13 -1.90
N LEU A 223 -9.31 15.75 -0.70
CA LEU A 223 -10.38 16.47 0.02
C LEU A 223 -10.02 17.95 0.26
N SER A 224 -11.04 18.79 0.41
CA SER A 224 -10.84 20.19 0.80
C SER A 224 -10.30 20.28 2.23
N PHE A 225 -9.51 21.30 2.52
CA PHE A 225 -9.01 21.56 3.87
C PHE A 225 -10.12 21.67 4.92
N ARG A 226 -11.32 22.15 4.51
CA ARG A 226 -12.50 22.19 5.39
C ARG A 226 -13.03 20.81 5.74
N GLN A 227 -13.09 19.89 4.77
CA GLN A 227 -13.52 18.50 4.99
C GLN A 227 -12.54 17.77 5.91
N ILE A 228 -11.24 17.94 5.67
CA ILE A 228 -10.19 17.37 6.53
C ILE A 228 -10.32 17.92 7.96
N GLY A 229 -10.51 19.23 8.13
CA GLY A 229 -10.72 19.82 9.44
C GLY A 229 -11.97 19.28 10.17
N THR A 230 -13.04 18.90 9.45
CA THR A 230 -14.21 18.22 10.04
C THR A 230 -13.86 16.82 10.53
N ILE A 231 -13.10 16.05 9.75
CA ILE A 231 -12.64 14.70 10.10
C ILE A 231 -11.80 14.72 11.37
N PHE A 232 -10.93 15.74 11.49
CA PHE A 232 -10.06 15.92 12.65
C PHE A 232 -10.72 16.70 13.80
N LYS A 233 -12.03 16.95 13.72
CA LYS A 233 -12.83 17.65 14.75
C LYS A 233 -12.18 18.96 15.24
N ILE A 234 -11.57 19.73 14.33
CA ILE A 234 -10.95 21.01 14.70
C ILE A 234 -12.06 21.99 15.09
N GLN A 235 -12.14 22.33 16.38
CA GLN A 235 -13.21 23.16 16.93
C GLN A 235 -12.80 24.63 17.00
N THR A 236 -13.14 25.38 15.96
CA THR A 236 -12.95 26.83 15.88
C THR A 236 -13.95 27.43 14.87
N THR A 237 -13.83 28.71 14.51
CA THR A 237 -14.72 29.32 13.50
C THR A 237 -14.52 28.68 12.11
N LYS A 238 -15.54 28.73 11.23
CA LYS A 238 -15.50 28.03 9.93
C LYS A 238 -14.28 28.42 9.08
N GLU A 239 -13.98 29.71 9.02
CA GLU A 239 -12.88 30.30 8.25
C GLU A 239 -11.52 29.90 8.84
N SER A 240 -11.44 29.79 10.17
CA SER A 240 -10.19 29.40 10.84
C SER A 240 -9.92 27.89 10.79
N ILE A 241 -10.93 27.02 10.62
CA ILE A 241 -10.70 25.58 10.42
C ILE A 241 -9.90 25.34 9.14
N ARG A 242 -10.39 25.88 8.00
CA ARG A 242 -9.73 25.72 6.70
C ARG A 242 -8.28 26.19 6.79
N LYS A 243 -8.08 27.43 7.27
CA LYS A 243 -6.76 28.06 7.33
C LYS A 243 -5.78 27.29 8.22
N ARG A 244 -6.21 26.81 9.39
CA ARG A 244 -5.37 25.97 10.27
C ARG A 244 -4.93 24.66 9.62
N VAL A 245 -5.82 24.01 8.88
CA VAL A 245 -5.49 22.77 8.16
C VAL A 245 -4.52 23.06 7.01
N GLU A 246 -4.77 24.14 6.27
CA GLU A 246 -3.91 24.60 5.17
C GLU A 246 -2.51 24.95 5.68
N ASP A 247 -2.39 25.74 6.74
CA ASP A 247 -1.11 26.08 7.37
C ASP A 247 -0.39 24.81 7.88
N THR A 248 -1.15 23.88 8.48
CA THR A 248 -0.61 22.58 8.89
C THR A 248 -0.06 21.79 7.71
N PHE A 249 -0.80 21.75 6.60
CA PHE A 249 -0.39 21.06 5.39
C PHE A 249 0.94 21.62 4.87
N HIS A 250 1.09 22.94 4.79
CA HIS A 250 2.33 23.59 4.33
C HIS A 250 3.51 23.38 5.29
N THR A 251 3.29 23.49 6.61
CA THR A 251 4.33 23.21 7.61
C THR A 251 4.83 21.77 7.49
N VAL A 252 3.91 20.79 7.45
CA VAL A 252 4.29 19.37 7.32
C VAL A 252 4.97 19.10 5.98
N SER A 253 4.49 19.69 4.88
CA SER A 253 5.12 19.56 3.54
C SER A 253 6.59 19.96 3.58
N THR A 254 6.90 21.11 4.20
CA THR A 254 8.25 21.66 4.26
C THR A 254 9.17 20.79 5.12
N HIS A 255 8.70 20.37 6.31
CA HIS A 255 9.52 19.53 7.19
C HIS A 255 9.75 18.13 6.63
N LEU A 256 8.72 17.49 6.05
CA LEU A 256 8.90 16.19 5.41
C LEU A 256 9.80 16.27 4.18
N TYR A 257 9.69 17.34 3.37
CA TYR A 257 10.60 17.56 2.25
C TYR A 257 12.06 17.62 2.71
N ASN A 258 12.36 18.47 3.70
CA ASN A 258 13.72 18.62 4.22
C ASN A 258 14.25 17.35 4.89
N ALA A 259 13.39 16.54 5.51
CA ALA A 259 13.79 15.31 6.19
C ALA A 259 13.95 14.11 5.24
N LEU A 260 13.10 13.97 4.21
CA LEU A 260 13.04 12.78 3.37
C LEU A 260 13.77 12.95 2.04
N VAL A 261 13.60 14.09 1.37
CA VAL A 261 14.09 14.25 -0.01
C VAL A 261 15.61 14.14 -0.09
N PRO A 262 16.42 14.81 0.75
CA PRO A 262 17.88 14.68 0.68
C PRO A 262 18.42 13.28 0.95
N LEU A 263 17.65 12.42 1.62
CA LEU A 263 18.07 11.07 2.01
C LEU A 263 17.61 9.98 1.02
N HIS A 264 16.59 10.27 0.20
CA HIS A 264 15.91 9.25 -0.61
C HIS A 264 15.57 9.70 -2.02
N LEU A 265 16.04 10.87 -2.46
CA LEU A 265 15.82 11.41 -3.81
C LEU A 265 16.91 12.41 -4.21
N GLY A 266 17.16 12.58 -5.50
CA GLY A 266 18.20 13.42 -6.08
C GLY A 266 19.52 12.68 -6.28
N PHE A 267 20.42 13.18 -7.13
CA PHE A 267 21.62 12.42 -7.52
C PHE A 267 22.68 12.26 -6.42
N HIS A 268 22.58 12.98 -5.30
CA HIS A 268 23.58 12.93 -4.23
C HIS A 268 23.29 11.91 -3.13
N HIS A 269 22.05 11.40 -3.02
CA HIS A 269 21.67 10.55 -1.89
C HIS A 269 22.12 9.08 -2.05
N ILE A 270 22.45 8.67 -3.29
CA ILE A 270 22.79 7.30 -3.64
C ILE A 270 24.13 7.27 -4.37
N SER A 271 24.97 6.29 -4.04
CA SER A 271 26.24 6.09 -4.74
C SER A 271 26.02 5.41 -6.10
N ARG A 272 26.99 5.54 -7.02
CA ARG A 272 26.96 4.79 -8.29
C ARG A 272 26.92 3.29 -8.06
N THR A 273 27.66 2.77 -7.08
CA THR A 273 27.67 1.35 -6.72
C THR A 273 26.29 0.87 -6.29
N ASP A 274 25.60 1.62 -5.44
CA ASP A 274 24.24 1.29 -5.02
C ASP A 274 23.26 1.40 -6.20
N ALA A 275 23.42 2.40 -7.07
CA ALA A 275 22.60 2.56 -8.28
C ALA A 275 22.70 1.35 -9.23
N LEU A 276 23.90 0.74 -9.36
CA LEU A 276 24.10 -0.49 -10.15
C LEU A 276 23.38 -1.70 -9.54
N GLU A 277 23.16 -1.73 -8.22
CA GLU A 277 22.38 -2.79 -7.56
C GLU A 277 20.88 -2.75 -7.86
N HIS A 278 20.39 -1.69 -8.50
CA HIS A 278 19.02 -1.60 -9.00
C HIS A 278 18.87 -2.20 -10.41
N HIS A 279 19.92 -2.76 -10.99
CA HIS A 279 19.81 -3.49 -12.24
C HIS A 279 19.01 -4.78 -12.09
N THR A 280 18.18 -5.04 -13.09
CA THR A 280 17.45 -6.29 -13.24
C THR A 280 18.24 -7.24 -14.15
N ALA A 281 17.87 -8.52 -14.15
CA ALA A 281 18.35 -9.53 -15.07
C ALA A 281 18.24 -9.07 -16.52
N TYR A 282 17.11 -8.43 -16.89
CA TYR A 282 16.92 -7.92 -18.25
C TYR A 282 17.91 -6.82 -18.60
N THR A 283 18.13 -5.83 -17.73
CA THR A 283 19.09 -4.76 -18.06
C THR A 283 20.52 -5.28 -18.13
N LYS A 284 20.92 -6.17 -17.21
CA LYS A 284 22.26 -6.78 -17.24
C LYS A 284 22.48 -7.61 -18.51
N THR A 285 21.53 -8.49 -18.84
CA THR A 285 21.64 -9.35 -20.02
C THR A 285 21.55 -8.56 -21.34
N PHE A 286 20.74 -7.50 -21.40
CA PHE A 286 20.48 -6.77 -22.64
C PHE A 286 21.48 -5.67 -22.93
N PHE A 287 21.95 -4.97 -21.90
CA PHE A 287 22.74 -3.74 -22.03
C PHE A 287 24.10 -3.80 -21.30
N GLY A 288 24.40 -4.93 -20.63
CA GLY A 288 25.67 -5.14 -19.93
C GLY A 288 25.68 -4.53 -18.53
N ASN A 289 26.88 -4.27 -18.01
CA ASN A 289 27.10 -3.84 -16.63
C ASN A 289 27.10 -2.32 -16.44
N ASN A 290 27.06 -1.54 -17.52
CA ASN A 290 27.01 -0.09 -17.43
C ASN A 290 25.66 0.36 -16.86
N LEU A 291 25.64 1.49 -16.15
CA LEU A 291 24.44 1.95 -15.48
C LEU A 291 23.33 2.21 -16.50
N SER A 292 22.12 1.71 -16.22
CA SER A 292 20.95 1.93 -17.06
C SER A 292 19.97 2.83 -16.33
N ILE A 293 19.56 3.93 -16.96
CA ILE A 293 18.59 4.88 -16.42
C ILE A 293 17.43 5.04 -17.38
N ILE A 294 16.21 5.06 -16.83
CA ILE A 294 14.97 5.22 -17.57
C ILE A 294 14.44 6.63 -17.38
N TRP A 295 14.08 7.28 -18.49
CA TRP A 295 13.47 8.60 -18.51
C TRP A 295 12.04 8.50 -19.03
N ASP A 296 11.11 9.13 -18.32
CA ASP A 296 9.75 9.30 -18.83
C ASP A 296 9.05 10.53 -18.23
N GLY A 297 8.24 11.18 -19.07
CA GLY A 297 7.46 12.34 -18.67
C GLY A 297 6.18 11.94 -17.93
N THR A 298 5.92 12.58 -16.79
CA THR A 298 4.60 12.56 -16.15
C THR A 298 4.02 13.97 -16.07
N TYR A 299 2.74 14.10 -15.77
CA TYR A 299 2.07 15.39 -15.73
C TYR A 299 0.99 15.45 -14.65
N ILE A 300 0.74 16.64 -14.13
CA ILE A 300 -0.35 16.91 -13.18
C ILE A 300 -1.29 17.92 -13.85
N TYR A 301 -2.59 17.62 -13.86
CA TYR A 301 -3.56 18.53 -14.45
C TYR A 301 -3.79 19.73 -13.54
N THR A 302 -3.95 20.89 -14.15
CA THR A 302 -4.24 22.13 -13.44
C THR A 302 -5.56 22.70 -13.95
N ASN A 303 -6.21 23.54 -13.14
CA ASN A 303 -7.35 24.33 -13.62
C ASN A 303 -6.94 25.28 -14.74
N LYS A 304 -7.89 25.83 -15.49
CA LYS A 304 -7.58 26.93 -16.42
C LYS A 304 -7.22 28.17 -15.58
N SER A 305 -6.10 28.83 -15.91
CA SER A 305 -5.71 30.08 -15.27
C SER A 305 -6.46 31.27 -15.86
N GLU A 306 -6.76 32.28 -15.04
CA GLU A 306 -7.21 33.60 -15.48
C GLU A 306 -6.04 34.46 -15.98
N ASP A 307 -4.82 34.20 -15.48
CA ASP A 307 -3.60 34.72 -16.09
C ASP A 307 -3.39 34.02 -17.45
N HIS A 308 -3.61 34.77 -18.53
CA HIS A 308 -3.48 34.30 -19.90
C HIS A 308 -2.08 33.79 -20.25
N LYS A 309 -1.02 34.34 -19.64
CA LYS A 309 0.34 33.86 -19.87
C LYS A 309 0.52 32.47 -19.24
N LEU A 310 0.14 32.32 -17.97
CA LEU A 310 0.17 31.02 -17.29
C LEU A 310 -0.75 30.00 -17.96
N GLN A 311 -1.91 30.44 -18.44
CA GLN A 311 -2.85 29.62 -19.21
C GLN A 311 -2.18 29.05 -20.47
N GLN A 312 -1.48 29.88 -21.25
CA GLN A 312 -0.76 29.45 -22.45
C GLN A 312 0.40 28.51 -22.13
N GLU A 313 1.15 28.79 -21.05
CA GLU A 313 2.30 27.98 -20.65
C GLU A 313 1.90 26.60 -20.14
N THR A 314 0.78 26.50 -19.43
CA THR A 314 0.25 25.22 -18.92
C THR A 314 -0.55 24.43 -19.95
N TYR A 315 -0.95 25.02 -21.08
CA TYR A 315 -1.73 24.30 -22.08
C TYR A 315 -0.89 23.30 -22.87
N SER A 316 -1.24 22.01 -22.81
CA SER A 316 -0.63 20.96 -23.62
C SER A 316 -1.48 20.66 -24.85
N GLY A 317 -0.97 20.94 -26.04
CA GLY A 317 -1.65 20.63 -27.30
C GLY A 317 -1.90 19.12 -27.49
N GLN A 318 -0.98 18.27 -27.03
CA GLN A 318 -1.12 16.81 -27.13
C GLN A 318 -2.27 16.26 -26.27
N LYS A 319 -2.50 16.84 -25.09
CA LYS A 319 -3.56 16.39 -24.15
C LYS A 319 -4.82 17.25 -24.24
N SER A 320 -4.79 18.31 -25.04
CA SER A 320 -5.84 19.35 -25.14
C SER A 320 -6.32 19.85 -23.78
N ARG A 321 -5.41 19.99 -22.81
CA ARG A 321 -5.71 20.29 -21.40
C ARG A 321 -4.58 21.09 -20.75
N HIS A 322 -4.92 21.83 -19.69
CA HIS A 322 -3.94 22.51 -18.84
C HIS A 322 -3.28 21.53 -17.87
N LEU A 323 -1.94 21.52 -17.86
CA LEU A 323 -1.12 20.65 -17.04
C LEU A 323 0.28 21.25 -16.85
N ILE A 324 0.97 20.74 -15.84
CA ILE A 324 2.41 20.90 -15.65
C ILE A 324 3.07 19.53 -15.78
N LYS A 325 4.34 19.51 -16.18
CA LYS A 325 5.09 18.29 -16.44
C LYS A 325 6.22 18.08 -15.44
N PHE A 326 6.58 16.81 -15.25
CA PHE A 326 7.74 16.39 -14.49
C PHE A 326 8.45 15.29 -15.27
N MET A 327 9.78 15.25 -15.18
CA MET A 327 10.59 14.19 -15.75
C MET A 327 10.99 13.21 -14.66
N SER A 328 10.53 11.97 -14.79
CA SER A 328 10.95 10.88 -13.90
C SER A 328 12.25 10.30 -14.42
N ILE A 329 13.24 10.18 -13.53
CA ILE A 329 14.53 9.53 -13.79
C ILE A 329 14.60 8.34 -12.84
N ILE A 330 14.58 7.13 -13.37
CA ILE A 330 14.31 5.89 -12.61
C ILE A 330 15.32 4.81 -12.97
N LEU A 331 15.73 4.02 -11.99
CA LEU A 331 16.55 2.82 -12.17
C LEU A 331 15.72 1.60 -12.62
N PRO A 332 16.35 0.53 -13.13
CA PRO A 332 15.65 -0.57 -13.79
C PRO A 332 14.68 -1.39 -12.94
N ASP A 333 14.78 -1.32 -11.62
CA ASP A 333 13.87 -1.99 -10.67
C ASP A 333 12.70 -1.08 -10.21
N GLY A 334 12.65 0.15 -10.72
CA GLY A 334 11.63 1.14 -10.40
C GLY A 334 12.02 2.14 -9.31
N TYR A 335 13.25 2.11 -8.79
CA TYR A 335 13.74 3.11 -7.84
C TYR A 335 13.87 4.48 -8.49
N VAL A 336 13.31 5.52 -7.88
CA VAL A 336 13.32 6.87 -8.46
C VAL A 336 14.61 7.59 -8.08
N LEU A 337 15.47 7.91 -9.03
CA LEU A 337 16.63 8.76 -8.76
C LEU A 337 16.19 10.19 -8.49
N ASP A 338 15.39 10.77 -9.38
CA ASP A 338 14.77 12.07 -9.17
C ASP A 338 13.48 12.23 -9.98
N LEU A 339 12.67 13.22 -9.58
CA LEU A 339 11.46 13.63 -10.25
C LEU A 339 11.51 15.14 -10.48
N ILE A 340 12.12 15.53 -11.59
CA ILE A 340 12.53 16.91 -11.87
C ILE A 340 11.35 17.70 -12.47
N GLY A 341 11.16 18.93 -12.01
CA GLY A 341 10.14 19.86 -12.50
C GLY A 341 9.78 20.90 -11.44
N PRO A 342 8.66 21.64 -11.60
CA PRO A 342 7.70 21.55 -12.69
C PRO A 342 8.19 22.19 -14.00
N PHE A 343 7.75 21.63 -15.13
CA PHE A 343 7.93 22.19 -16.48
C PHE A 343 6.59 22.62 -17.09
N LYS A 344 6.66 23.49 -18.10
CA LYS A 344 5.49 24.02 -18.80
C LYS A 344 4.77 22.90 -19.57
N GLY A 345 3.44 22.91 -19.57
CA GLY A 345 2.63 21.89 -20.25
C GLY A 345 2.76 21.89 -21.78
N LYS A 346 3.13 23.04 -22.35
CA LYS A 346 3.40 23.19 -23.79
C LYS A 346 4.72 22.56 -24.25
N ASP A 347 5.66 22.35 -23.34
CA ASP A 347 6.98 21.82 -23.69
C ASP A 347 6.89 20.29 -23.86
N ASN A 348 7.47 19.77 -24.94
CA ASN A 348 7.54 18.33 -25.19
C ASN A 348 8.66 17.69 -24.35
N ASP A 349 8.66 16.36 -24.29
CA ASP A 349 9.55 15.63 -23.40
C ASP A 349 11.02 15.78 -23.83
N ALA A 350 11.30 15.84 -25.14
CA ALA A 350 12.64 16.12 -25.66
C ALA A 350 13.18 17.49 -25.22
N LYS A 351 12.37 18.56 -25.30
CA LYS A 351 12.75 19.91 -24.87
C LYS A 351 13.01 19.98 -23.37
N ILE A 352 12.16 19.30 -22.58
CA ILE A 352 12.33 19.20 -21.12
C ILE A 352 13.64 18.47 -20.79
N SER A 353 13.88 17.31 -21.40
CA SER A 353 15.11 16.55 -21.21
C SER A 353 16.34 17.35 -21.59
N LYS A 354 16.32 18.08 -22.71
CA LYS A 354 17.44 18.95 -23.09
C LYS A 354 17.71 20.00 -22.03
N ALA A 355 16.67 20.69 -21.55
CA ALA A 355 16.82 21.67 -20.47
C ALA A 355 17.39 21.04 -19.18
N ILE A 356 17.01 19.81 -18.86
CA ILE A 356 17.59 19.08 -17.72
C ILE A 356 19.07 18.80 -17.99
N LEU A 357 19.44 18.25 -19.14
CA LEU A 357 20.83 17.95 -19.49
C LEU A 357 21.72 19.20 -19.50
N ASP A 358 21.20 20.33 -20.01
CA ASP A 358 21.91 21.61 -20.07
C ASP A 358 22.10 22.26 -18.68
N MET A 359 21.17 22.03 -17.74
CA MET A 359 21.19 22.65 -16.40
C MET A 359 21.82 21.76 -15.32
N ASN A 360 21.87 20.45 -15.54
CA ASN A 360 22.05 19.48 -14.48
C ASN A 360 23.42 18.78 -14.57
N ASP A 361 24.45 19.45 -14.06
CA ASP A 361 25.77 18.86 -13.82
C ASP A 361 25.67 17.60 -12.94
N ASN A 362 24.56 17.43 -12.19
CA ASN A 362 24.38 16.33 -11.25
C ASN A 362 24.24 14.95 -11.91
N LEU A 363 23.87 14.85 -13.19
CA LEU A 363 23.86 13.55 -13.88
C LEU A 363 25.25 12.92 -13.90
N SER A 364 26.31 13.74 -14.01
CA SER A 364 27.69 13.28 -13.98
C SER A 364 28.15 12.72 -12.62
N ILE A 365 27.38 12.96 -11.56
CA ILE A 365 27.66 12.39 -10.22
C ILE A 365 27.52 10.88 -10.23
N ILE A 366 26.52 10.39 -10.97
CA ILE A 366 26.17 8.97 -11.01
C ILE A 366 26.49 8.36 -12.38
N CYS A 367 26.36 9.10 -13.48
CA CYS A 367 26.54 8.60 -14.83
C CYS A 367 27.96 8.80 -15.37
N GLU A 368 28.42 7.81 -16.14
CA GLU A 368 29.70 7.81 -16.85
C GLU A 368 29.47 7.57 -18.36
N PRO A 369 30.43 7.96 -19.23
CA PRO A 369 30.38 7.59 -20.64
C PRO A 369 30.23 6.08 -20.83
N GLY A 370 29.34 5.68 -21.74
CA GLY A 370 28.95 4.28 -21.99
C GLY A 370 27.73 3.82 -21.20
N ASP A 371 27.24 4.59 -20.23
CA ASP A 371 25.97 4.31 -19.54
C ASP A 371 24.77 4.39 -20.49
N THR A 372 23.73 3.61 -20.19
CA THR A 372 22.56 3.45 -21.06
C THR A 372 21.39 4.32 -20.60
N GLN A 373 20.89 5.18 -21.49
CA GLN A 373 19.71 6.01 -21.30
C GLN A 373 18.52 5.41 -22.08
N ILE A 374 17.52 4.93 -21.36
CA ILE A 374 16.34 4.26 -21.89
C ILE A 374 15.19 5.26 -21.94
N VAL A 375 14.71 5.56 -23.15
CA VAL A 375 13.71 6.61 -23.40
C VAL A 375 12.55 6.08 -24.24
N ASP A 376 11.40 6.75 -24.20
CA ASP A 376 10.34 6.52 -25.21
C ASP A 376 10.66 7.28 -26.50
N ARG A 377 9.87 6.99 -27.54
CA ARG A 377 9.92 7.60 -28.86
C ARG A 377 9.76 9.13 -28.87
N GLY A 378 9.16 9.71 -27.84
CA GLY A 378 9.01 11.17 -27.70
C GLY A 378 10.33 11.92 -27.47
N PHE A 379 11.42 11.21 -27.22
CA PHE A 379 12.75 11.77 -26.90
C PHE A 379 13.69 11.77 -28.12
N ARG A 380 13.20 11.44 -29.32
CA ARG A 380 14.01 11.36 -30.54
C ARG A 380 14.88 12.60 -30.75
N ASP A 381 14.30 13.79 -30.58
CA ASP A 381 14.97 15.05 -30.89
C ASP A 381 16.07 15.42 -29.87
N VAL A 382 16.17 14.68 -28.76
CA VAL A 382 17.23 14.85 -27.74
C VAL A 382 18.20 13.65 -27.70
N ALA A 383 17.96 12.60 -28.49
CA ALA A 383 18.82 11.41 -28.50
C ALA A 383 20.29 11.76 -28.80
N GLY A 384 20.53 12.62 -29.80
CA GLY A 384 21.89 13.07 -30.13
C GLY A 384 22.59 13.81 -28.98
N VAL A 385 21.85 14.54 -28.15
CA VAL A 385 22.43 15.23 -26.98
C VAL A 385 22.92 14.22 -25.93
N PHE A 386 22.19 13.12 -25.74
CA PHE A 386 22.67 12.04 -24.87
C PHE A 386 23.93 11.37 -25.44
N GLU A 387 23.96 11.14 -26.75
CA GLU A 387 25.11 10.54 -27.44
C GLU A 387 26.35 11.45 -27.39
N ASP A 388 26.18 12.76 -27.55
CA ASP A 388 27.24 13.77 -27.43
C ASP A 388 27.84 13.80 -26.01
N LEU A 389 27.05 13.47 -24.98
CA LEU A 389 27.50 13.29 -23.60
C LEU A 389 28.16 11.92 -23.35
N GLY A 390 28.29 11.09 -24.38
CA GLY A 390 28.92 9.78 -24.32
C GLY A 390 28.00 8.65 -23.88
N PHE A 391 26.68 8.85 -23.80
CA PHE A 391 25.74 7.81 -23.37
C PHE A 391 25.22 6.96 -24.54
N ALA A 392 24.91 5.70 -24.25
CA ALA A 392 24.20 4.83 -25.17
C ALA A 392 22.69 5.05 -25.05
N VAL A 393 21.99 5.37 -26.14
CA VAL A 393 20.54 5.59 -26.10
C VAL A 393 19.77 4.34 -26.56
N LYS A 394 18.78 3.90 -25.77
CA LYS A 394 17.85 2.82 -26.12
C LYS A 394 16.43 3.34 -26.22
N MET A 395 15.81 3.15 -27.38
CA MET A 395 14.48 3.69 -27.70
C MET A 395 13.72 2.73 -28.62
N PRO A 396 12.38 2.63 -28.52
CA PRO A 396 11.58 1.84 -29.46
C PRO A 396 11.72 2.33 -30.91
N GLY A 397 11.78 1.37 -31.84
CA GLY A 397 12.00 1.62 -33.27
C GLY A 397 10.90 2.44 -33.96
N PHE A 398 11.34 3.17 -34.99
CA PHE A 398 10.50 3.98 -35.85
C PHE A 398 10.37 3.37 -37.23
N LEU A 399 9.16 3.49 -37.81
CA LEU A 399 8.98 3.23 -39.23
C LEU A 399 9.50 4.43 -39.99
N LYS A 400 10.34 4.20 -40.99
CA LYS A 400 10.71 5.24 -41.96
C LYS A 400 9.53 5.52 -42.88
N GLN A 401 9.59 6.64 -43.59
CA GLN A 401 8.55 7.01 -44.54
C GLN A 401 8.39 5.90 -45.60
N GLY A 402 7.16 5.43 -45.80
CA GLY A 402 6.84 4.34 -46.72
C GLY A 402 6.91 2.93 -46.12
N GLU A 403 7.56 2.76 -44.96
CA GLU A 403 7.60 1.46 -44.27
C GLU A 403 6.28 1.19 -43.52
N LYS A 404 5.78 -0.04 -43.63
CA LYS A 404 4.58 -0.49 -42.92
C LYS A 404 4.90 -1.32 -41.68
N GLN A 405 6.13 -1.80 -41.57
CA GLN A 405 6.57 -2.76 -40.55
C GLN A 405 8.07 -2.58 -40.24
N LEU A 406 8.45 -2.84 -38.99
CA LEU A 406 9.85 -2.88 -38.56
C LEU A 406 10.50 -4.20 -38.99
N THR A 407 11.80 -4.20 -39.28
CA THR A 407 12.54 -5.45 -39.47
C THR A 407 12.51 -6.30 -38.19
N ALA A 408 12.74 -7.60 -38.31
CA ALA A 408 12.84 -8.49 -37.14
C ALA A 408 13.83 -7.96 -36.10
N GLU A 409 15.01 -7.52 -36.52
CA GLU A 409 16.03 -6.91 -35.66
C GLU A 409 15.51 -5.68 -34.90
N GLN A 410 14.95 -4.70 -35.62
CA GLN A 410 14.39 -3.48 -35.01
C GLN A 410 13.22 -3.77 -34.07
N ALA A 411 12.37 -4.73 -34.43
CA ALA A 411 11.23 -5.13 -33.63
C ALA A 411 11.67 -5.88 -32.35
N ASN A 412 12.74 -6.67 -32.43
CA ASN A 412 13.37 -7.34 -31.30
C ASN A 412 14.04 -6.31 -30.36
N ASP A 413 14.84 -5.38 -30.87
CA ASP A 413 15.44 -4.30 -30.06
C ASP A 413 14.38 -3.42 -29.36
N THR A 414 13.27 -3.16 -30.07
CA THR A 414 12.10 -2.50 -29.49
C THR A 414 11.53 -3.29 -28.32
N ARG A 415 11.46 -4.63 -28.45
CA ARG A 415 10.93 -5.48 -27.38
C ARG A 415 11.86 -5.49 -26.16
N MET A 416 13.18 -5.55 -26.35
CA MET A 416 14.15 -5.47 -25.25
C MET A 416 14.01 -4.15 -24.49
N THR A 417 13.96 -3.04 -25.23
CA THR A 417 13.78 -1.69 -24.65
C THR A 417 12.45 -1.57 -23.88
N THR A 418 11.34 -2.06 -24.45
CA THR A 418 10.04 -2.01 -23.75
C THR A 418 9.97 -2.99 -22.56
N LYS A 419 10.72 -4.09 -22.58
CA LYS A 419 10.81 -5.06 -21.48
C LYS A 419 11.59 -4.54 -20.29
N THR A 420 12.49 -3.58 -20.46
CA THR A 420 13.21 -2.92 -19.36
C THR A 420 12.50 -1.64 -18.90
N ARG A 421 11.89 -0.89 -19.83
CA ARG A 421 11.26 0.40 -19.53
C ARG A 421 9.97 0.32 -18.71
N TRP A 422 9.20 -0.77 -18.76
CA TRP A 422 7.84 -0.85 -18.19
C TRP A 422 7.72 -0.45 -16.71
N VAL A 423 8.79 -0.55 -15.92
CA VAL A 423 8.81 -0.16 -14.50
C VAL A 423 8.45 1.31 -14.29
N VAL A 424 8.77 2.21 -15.25
CA VAL A 424 8.39 3.63 -15.15
C VAL A 424 6.88 3.84 -15.23
N GLU A 425 6.19 3.04 -16.05
CA GLU A 425 4.73 3.07 -16.15
C GLU A 425 4.09 2.56 -14.84
N SER A 426 4.71 1.55 -14.21
CA SER A 426 4.32 1.06 -12.89
C SER A 426 4.49 2.15 -11.82
N PHE A 427 5.64 2.83 -11.81
CA PHE A 427 5.89 3.96 -10.91
C PHE A 427 4.84 5.06 -11.10
N HIS A 428 4.60 5.52 -12.33
CA HIS A 428 3.59 6.55 -12.61
C HIS A 428 2.21 6.11 -12.13
N SER A 429 1.81 4.87 -12.38
CA SER A 429 0.55 4.31 -11.90
C SER A 429 0.45 4.37 -10.36
N GLN A 430 1.52 4.02 -9.65
CA GLN A 430 1.57 4.12 -8.19
C GLN A 430 1.52 5.57 -7.71
N PHE A 431 2.30 6.46 -8.32
CA PHE A 431 2.33 7.88 -8.00
C PHE A 431 0.95 8.53 -8.19
N LYS A 432 0.20 8.12 -9.22
CA LYS A 432 -1.18 8.58 -9.47
C LYS A 432 -2.24 7.98 -8.55
N LYS A 433 -1.89 7.06 -7.63
CA LYS A 433 -2.78 6.62 -6.54
C LYS A 433 -3.00 7.71 -5.47
N TRP A 434 -2.17 8.75 -5.44
CA TRP A 434 -2.45 9.98 -4.71
C TRP A 434 -3.35 10.85 -5.56
N ARG A 435 -4.64 10.94 -5.19
CA ARG A 435 -5.67 11.62 -5.98
C ARG A 435 -5.32 13.07 -6.27
N PHE A 436 -4.59 13.71 -5.36
CA PHE A 436 -4.09 15.06 -5.55
C PHE A 436 -3.28 15.23 -6.84
N PHE A 437 -2.55 14.21 -7.29
CA PHE A 437 -1.75 14.27 -8.52
C PHE A 437 -2.46 13.69 -9.76
N SER A 438 -3.56 12.95 -9.60
CA SER A 438 -4.35 12.42 -10.73
C SER A 438 -5.53 13.29 -11.12
N GLU A 439 -6.00 14.14 -10.20
CA GLU A 439 -7.07 15.12 -10.42
C GLU A 439 -6.52 16.49 -10.81
N ARG A 440 -7.43 17.44 -11.06
CA ARG A 440 -7.08 18.84 -11.34
C ARG A 440 -6.77 19.57 -10.04
N ILE A 441 -5.62 20.25 -9.99
CA ILE A 441 -5.24 21.12 -8.87
C ILE A 441 -5.50 22.60 -9.17
N SER A 442 -5.65 23.41 -8.12
CA SER A 442 -5.65 24.88 -8.25
C SER A 442 -4.28 25.36 -8.74
N GLN A 443 -4.27 26.49 -9.45
CA GLN A 443 -3.05 27.16 -9.89
C GLN A 443 -2.17 27.58 -8.71
N ASP A 444 -2.78 27.87 -7.55
CA ASP A 444 -2.08 28.25 -6.32
C ASP A 444 -1.05 27.20 -5.87
N TYR A 445 -1.26 25.93 -6.25
CA TYR A 445 -0.35 24.84 -5.92
C TYR A 445 0.94 24.81 -6.76
N ILE A 446 0.98 25.48 -7.92
CA ILE A 446 2.13 25.39 -8.84
C ILE A 446 3.42 25.89 -8.21
N ALA A 447 3.36 26.89 -7.34
CA ALA A 447 4.56 27.46 -6.73
C ALA A 447 5.27 26.52 -5.72
N TYR A 448 4.60 25.47 -5.24
CA TYR A 448 5.13 24.53 -4.24
C TYR A 448 4.87 23.07 -4.59
N ILE A 449 4.46 22.79 -5.83
CA ILE A 449 4.13 21.44 -6.27
C ILE A 449 5.35 20.53 -6.31
N ASP A 450 6.54 21.09 -6.57
CA ASP A 450 7.82 20.38 -6.53
C ASP A 450 8.08 19.76 -5.16
N ILE A 451 7.84 20.50 -4.08
CA ILE A 451 7.97 20.04 -2.69
C ILE A 451 7.08 18.81 -2.49
N LEU A 452 5.81 18.88 -2.92
CA LEU A 452 4.85 17.80 -2.75
C LEU A 452 5.24 16.56 -3.57
N VAL A 453 5.56 16.76 -4.84
CA VAL A 453 5.88 15.70 -5.80
C VAL A 453 7.14 14.95 -5.36
N ARG A 454 8.20 15.67 -5.00
CA ARG A 454 9.46 15.08 -4.54
C ARG A 454 9.32 14.43 -3.17
N THR A 455 8.53 14.99 -2.26
CA THR A 455 8.25 14.35 -0.96
C THR A 455 7.55 13.00 -1.16
N VAL A 456 6.55 12.91 -2.03
CA VAL A 456 5.90 11.62 -2.31
C VAL A 456 6.83 10.63 -2.98
N ALA A 457 7.67 11.07 -3.92
CA ALA A 457 8.67 10.20 -4.55
C ALA A 457 9.71 9.67 -3.54
N ALA A 458 10.23 10.54 -2.66
CA ALA A 458 11.15 10.15 -1.59
C ALA A 458 10.50 9.17 -0.60
N SER A 459 9.25 9.42 -0.19
CA SER A 459 8.50 8.50 0.66
C SER A 459 8.27 7.15 -0.03
N LEU A 460 7.99 7.14 -1.34
CA LEU A 460 7.84 5.89 -2.10
C LEU A 460 9.14 5.07 -2.10
N ASN A 461 10.29 5.71 -2.34
CA ASN A 461 11.60 5.05 -2.28
C ASN A 461 11.91 4.49 -0.89
N LYS A 462 11.61 5.23 0.18
CA LYS A 462 11.91 4.82 1.56
C LYS A 462 11.01 3.68 2.04
N TYR A 463 9.70 3.83 1.86
CA TYR A 463 8.71 3.05 2.59
C TYR A 463 8.07 1.92 1.79
N ARG A 464 8.19 1.93 0.46
CA ARG A 464 7.67 0.83 -0.36
C ARG A 464 8.78 -0.12 -0.74
N SER A 465 8.40 -1.38 -0.90
CA SER A 465 9.25 -2.37 -1.55
C SER A 465 9.54 -1.95 -3.00
N ARG A 466 10.66 -2.45 -3.52
CA ARG A 466 11.05 -2.29 -4.92
C ARG A 466 9.88 -2.68 -5.83
N LEU A 467 9.65 -1.90 -6.88
CA LEU A 467 8.56 -2.18 -7.82
C LEU A 467 8.76 -3.52 -8.51
N TYR A 468 10.02 -3.89 -8.74
CA TYR A 468 10.38 -5.11 -9.42
C TYR A 468 11.80 -5.56 -9.05
N GLU A 469 11.95 -6.62 -8.25
CA GLU A 469 13.28 -7.12 -7.89
C GLU A 469 14.07 -7.57 -9.13
N GLY A 470 13.40 -8.25 -10.06
CA GLY A 470 13.92 -8.57 -11.39
C GLY A 470 15.22 -9.36 -11.42
N LYS A 471 15.58 -10.06 -10.33
CA LYS A 471 16.85 -10.78 -10.16
C LYS A 471 16.65 -12.29 -9.93
N SER A 472 15.44 -12.81 -10.10
CA SER A 472 15.19 -14.24 -9.87
C SER A 472 15.87 -15.11 -10.94
N PRO A 473 16.16 -16.39 -10.64
CA PRO A 473 16.68 -17.33 -11.65
C PRO A 473 15.79 -17.43 -12.90
N GLU A 474 14.48 -17.35 -12.73
CA GLU A 474 13.50 -17.37 -13.83
C GLU A 474 13.61 -16.12 -14.70
N ASP A 475 13.86 -14.95 -14.11
CA ASP A 475 14.07 -13.71 -14.86
C ASP A 475 15.34 -13.76 -15.70
N TYR A 476 16.45 -14.31 -15.16
CA TYR A 476 17.67 -14.55 -15.94
C TYR A 476 17.46 -15.58 -17.04
N ALA A 477 16.74 -16.68 -16.76
CA ALA A 477 16.42 -17.69 -17.77
C ALA A 477 15.61 -17.07 -18.92
N LEU A 478 14.58 -16.27 -18.61
CA LEU A 478 13.79 -15.59 -19.62
C LEU A 478 14.60 -14.52 -20.38
N ALA A 479 15.47 -13.76 -19.71
CA ALA A 479 16.34 -12.78 -20.36
C ALA A 479 17.30 -13.45 -21.35
N ASN A 480 17.93 -14.56 -20.96
CA ASN A 480 18.82 -15.34 -21.83
C ASN A 480 18.06 -15.99 -22.98
N LYS A 481 16.86 -16.54 -22.74
CA LYS A 481 15.97 -17.03 -23.79
C LYS A 481 15.64 -15.93 -24.80
N MET A 482 15.33 -14.73 -24.34
CA MET A 482 15.13 -13.58 -25.23
C MET A 482 16.40 -13.27 -26.03
N LEU A 483 17.59 -13.31 -25.44
CA LEU A 483 18.82 -13.06 -26.19
C LEU A 483 19.05 -14.11 -27.30
N LEU A 484 18.78 -15.39 -27.02
CA LEU A 484 18.85 -16.48 -28.01
C LEU A 484 17.83 -16.30 -29.14
N LEU A 485 16.58 -15.94 -28.80
CA LEU A 485 15.53 -15.68 -29.79
C LEU A 485 15.84 -14.47 -30.67
N LYS A 486 16.60 -13.49 -30.17
CA LYS A 486 17.02 -12.32 -30.96
C LYS A 486 17.88 -12.74 -32.15
N SER A 487 18.76 -13.72 -31.98
CA SER A 487 19.65 -14.24 -33.02
C SER A 487 18.97 -15.20 -34.00
N ARG A 488 17.74 -15.65 -33.72
CA ARG A 488 17.02 -16.59 -34.57
C ARG A 488 16.56 -15.91 -35.86
N SER A 489 16.77 -16.56 -37.00
CA SER A 489 16.12 -16.20 -38.27
C SER A 489 14.76 -16.90 -38.38
N SER A 490 13.69 -16.14 -38.70
CA SER A 490 12.39 -16.73 -39.00
C SER A 490 12.39 -17.23 -40.45
N HIS A 491 12.16 -18.54 -40.62
CA HIS A 491 12.04 -19.12 -41.96
C HIS A 491 10.74 -18.65 -42.61
N LEU A 492 9.68 -18.51 -41.82
CA LEU A 492 8.38 -18.04 -42.28
C LEU A 492 8.45 -16.59 -42.79
N GLU A 493 9.15 -15.70 -42.08
CA GLU A 493 9.43 -14.34 -42.54
C GLU A 493 10.16 -14.34 -43.88
N GLN A 494 11.21 -15.16 -44.03
CA GLN A 494 11.98 -15.26 -45.28
C GLN A 494 11.12 -15.72 -46.45
N LEU A 495 10.25 -16.72 -46.26
CA LEU A 495 9.33 -17.19 -47.30
C LEU A 495 8.39 -16.07 -47.76
N ILE A 496 7.90 -15.25 -46.84
CA ILE A 496 6.98 -14.15 -47.13
C ILE A 496 7.70 -13.00 -47.85
N ILE A 497 8.88 -12.60 -47.37
CA ILE A 497 9.67 -11.51 -47.96
C ILE A 497 10.15 -11.88 -49.37
N ASN A 498 10.59 -13.13 -49.57
CA ASN A 498 11.04 -13.62 -50.86
C ASN A 498 9.89 -13.89 -51.85
N GLY A 499 8.63 -13.75 -51.41
CA GLY A 499 7.44 -13.97 -52.24
C GLY A 499 7.06 -15.43 -52.45
N ASN A 500 7.73 -16.37 -51.77
CA ASN A 500 7.46 -17.81 -51.83
C ASN A 500 6.18 -18.20 -51.08
N LEU A 501 5.75 -17.39 -50.09
CA LEU A 501 4.49 -17.57 -49.37
C LEU A 501 3.65 -16.28 -49.39
N SER A 502 2.47 -16.35 -49.99
CA SER A 502 1.52 -15.22 -50.02
C SER A 502 0.53 -15.28 -48.87
N LEU A 503 0.48 -14.23 -48.05
CA LEU A 503 -0.55 -14.09 -46.99
C LEU A 503 -1.97 -13.78 -47.51
N ARG A 504 -2.20 -13.83 -48.82
CA ARG A 504 -3.50 -13.50 -49.43
C ARG A 504 -4.08 -14.59 -50.32
N LYS A 505 -3.27 -15.57 -50.72
CA LYS A 505 -3.64 -16.61 -51.68
C LYS A 505 -3.25 -17.97 -51.10
N GLN A 506 -3.89 -19.05 -51.55
CA GLN A 506 -3.60 -20.44 -51.14
C GLN A 506 -3.90 -20.73 -49.66
N TRP A 507 -5.03 -20.22 -49.19
CA TRP A 507 -5.55 -20.47 -47.85
C TRP A 507 -6.97 -20.99 -47.97
N ASN A 508 -7.25 -22.10 -47.30
CA ASN A 508 -8.57 -22.72 -47.31
C ASN A 508 -9.19 -22.67 -45.91
N ASN A 509 -10.50 -22.43 -45.81
CA ASN A 509 -11.18 -22.33 -44.52
C ASN A 509 -11.18 -23.68 -43.80
N ILE A 510 -10.85 -23.68 -42.51
CA ILE A 510 -10.82 -24.89 -41.68
C ILE A 510 -12.18 -25.58 -41.67
N TYR A 511 -13.26 -24.81 -41.48
CA TYR A 511 -14.60 -25.37 -41.36
C TYR A 511 -15.11 -26.04 -42.65
N ASP A 512 -14.51 -25.72 -43.80
CA ASP A 512 -14.88 -26.30 -45.10
C ASP A 512 -14.13 -27.61 -45.39
N ILE A 513 -13.00 -27.87 -44.70
CA ILE A 513 -12.10 -28.99 -45.00
C ILE A 513 -12.02 -29.99 -43.85
N GLU A 514 -11.92 -29.50 -42.62
CA GLU A 514 -11.63 -30.34 -41.46
C GLU A 514 -12.43 -29.83 -40.24
N PRO A 515 -13.70 -30.24 -40.10
CA PRO A 515 -14.56 -29.84 -38.98
C PRO A 515 -13.98 -30.20 -37.60
N ASP A 516 -13.17 -31.27 -37.55
CA ASP A 516 -12.50 -31.80 -36.35
C ASP A 516 -11.04 -31.35 -36.25
N PHE A 517 -10.65 -30.27 -36.93
CA PHE A 517 -9.28 -29.76 -36.90
C PHE A 517 -8.74 -29.62 -35.47
N ASN A 518 -7.62 -30.28 -35.22
CA ASN A 518 -6.96 -30.27 -33.92
C ASN A 518 -5.76 -29.31 -33.93
N PHE A 519 -5.75 -28.39 -32.97
CA PHE A 519 -4.64 -27.49 -32.69
C PHE A 519 -4.04 -27.86 -31.33
N PRO A 520 -2.73 -27.69 -31.10
CA PRO A 520 -2.11 -28.09 -29.84
C PRO A 520 -2.75 -27.38 -28.64
N TYR A 521 -2.99 -28.11 -27.56
CA TYR A 521 -3.41 -27.51 -26.31
C TYR A 521 -2.24 -26.77 -25.65
N LEU A 522 -2.43 -25.49 -25.34
CA LEU A 522 -1.38 -24.62 -24.81
C LEU A 522 -1.71 -24.21 -23.38
N THR A 523 -0.80 -24.47 -22.45
CA THR A 523 -0.94 -24.00 -21.07
C THR A 523 -0.72 -22.48 -20.97
N LEU A 524 -1.25 -21.86 -19.91
CA LEU A 524 -0.96 -20.44 -19.66
C LEU A 524 0.52 -20.16 -19.43
N ASP A 525 1.26 -21.12 -18.87
CA ASP A 525 2.69 -20.97 -18.61
C ASP A 525 3.48 -21.02 -19.91
N PHE A 526 3.17 -21.95 -20.82
CA PHE A 526 3.69 -21.93 -22.19
C PHE A 526 3.42 -20.58 -22.87
N LEU A 527 2.18 -20.08 -22.81
CA LEU A 527 1.83 -18.80 -23.42
C LEU A 527 2.61 -17.63 -22.82
N ARG A 528 2.85 -17.63 -21.50
CA ARG A 528 3.64 -16.59 -20.80
C ARG A 528 5.08 -16.60 -21.26
N GLU A 529 5.64 -17.78 -21.43
CA GLU A 529 7.00 -17.97 -21.92
C GLU A 529 7.12 -17.58 -23.40
N TYR A 530 6.22 -18.08 -24.25
CA TYR A 530 6.13 -17.78 -25.67
C TYR A 530 5.95 -16.28 -25.93
N THR A 531 5.17 -15.57 -25.11
CA THR A 531 4.98 -14.12 -25.27
C THR A 531 6.06 -13.28 -24.58
N CYS A 532 6.97 -13.91 -23.85
CA CYS A 532 7.95 -13.30 -22.97
C CYS A 532 7.32 -12.29 -21.99
N GLY A 533 6.12 -12.60 -21.49
CA GLY A 533 5.42 -11.82 -20.46
C GLY A 533 3.91 -11.69 -20.66
N ILE A 534 3.23 -11.29 -19.59
CA ILE A 534 1.76 -11.32 -19.48
C ILE A 534 1.00 -10.26 -20.30
N TYR A 535 1.68 -9.23 -20.83
CA TYR A 535 1.01 -8.09 -21.44
C TYR A 535 0.20 -8.49 -22.68
N GLN A 536 0.80 -9.27 -23.59
CA GLN A 536 0.13 -9.72 -24.80
C GLN A 536 -1.07 -10.62 -24.47
N ILE A 537 -0.92 -11.53 -23.50
CA ILE A 537 -1.99 -12.42 -23.02
C ILE A 537 -3.16 -11.63 -22.45
N LYS A 538 -2.89 -10.60 -21.63
CA LYS A 538 -3.93 -9.70 -21.10
C LYS A 538 -4.70 -8.98 -22.21
N GLN A 539 -4.07 -8.73 -23.36
CA GLN A 539 -4.74 -8.12 -24.52
C GLN A 539 -5.53 -9.15 -25.34
N SER A 540 -5.13 -10.42 -25.35
CA SER A 540 -5.73 -11.47 -26.17
C SER A 540 -7.24 -11.58 -25.98
N SER A 541 -7.74 -11.63 -24.74
CA SER A 541 -9.18 -11.72 -24.47
C SER A 541 -9.98 -10.53 -25.01
N SER A 542 -9.40 -9.32 -24.98
CA SER A 542 -10.03 -8.11 -25.49
C SER A 542 -10.05 -8.07 -27.02
N TYR A 543 -8.97 -8.50 -27.67
CA TYR A 543 -8.92 -8.65 -29.13
C TYR A 543 -9.86 -9.74 -29.62
N ALA A 544 -9.86 -10.91 -28.98
CA ALA A 544 -10.74 -12.03 -29.33
C ALA A 544 -12.20 -11.61 -29.21
N LYS A 545 -12.59 -10.99 -28.09
CA LYS A 545 -13.94 -10.45 -27.91
C LYS A 545 -14.31 -9.44 -29.01
N ALA A 546 -13.44 -8.49 -29.32
CA ALA A 546 -13.71 -7.50 -30.36
C ALA A 546 -13.80 -8.14 -31.76
N HIS A 547 -13.06 -9.20 -32.01
CA HIS A 547 -13.10 -9.93 -33.27
C HIS A 547 -14.41 -10.72 -33.40
N LEU A 548 -14.73 -11.57 -32.43
CA LEU A 548 -15.98 -12.36 -32.37
C LEU A 548 -17.21 -11.46 -32.55
N PHE A 549 -17.25 -10.34 -31.82
CA PHE A 549 -18.34 -9.38 -31.90
C PHE A 549 -18.56 -8.84 -33.33
N ASN A 550 -17.51 -8.67 -34.12
CA ASN A 550 -17.60 -8.08 -35.46
C ASN A 550 -17.79 -9.12 -36.59
N ASN A 551 -17.71 -10.42 -36.28
CA ASN A 551 -17.74 -11.50 -37.28
C ASN A 551 -18.65 -12.64 -36.79
N ASP A 552 -19.85 -12.29 -36.32
CA ASP A 552 -20.92 -13.22 -35.92
C ASP A 552 -20.46 -14.37 -35.00
N ASP A 553 -19.65 -14.02 -33.99
CA ASP A 553 -19.09 -14.94 -32.99
C ASP A 553 -18.22 -16.07 -33.56
N GLN A 554 -17.61 -15.85 -34.73
CA GLN A 554 -16.69 -16.79 -35.36
C GLN A 554 -15.31 -16.19 -35.61
N PHE A 555 -14.29 -17.04 -35.55
CA PHE A 555 -12.96 -16.75 -36.10
C PHE A 555 -12.86 -17.40 -37.47
N GLU A 556 -12.49 -16.62 -38.48
CA GLU A 556 -12.14 -17.16 -39.80
C GLU A 556 -10.70 -17.69 -39.76
N PHE A 557 -10.54 -18.97 -39.40
CA PHE A 557 -9.26 -19.68 -39.48
C PHE A 557 -9.11 -20.39 -40.81
N GLN A 558 -7.90 -20.35 -41.36
CA GLN A 558 -7.58 -20.97 -42.64
C GLN A 558 -6.28 -21.77 -42.54
N LEU A 559 -6.17 -22.87 -43.29
CA LEU A 559 -4.95 -23.66 -43.44
C LEU A 559 -4.32 -23.45 -44.81
N PHE A 560 -3.00 -23.61 -44.88
CA PHE A 560 -2.29 -23.51 -46.14
C PHE A 560 -2.63 -24.70 -47.04
N SER A 561 -2.95 -24.44 -48.31
CA SER A 561 -3.48 -25.48 -49.21
C SER A 561 -2.54 -26.66 -49.46
N SER A 562 -1.24 -26.50 -49.21
CA SER A 562 -0.22 -27.54 -49.44
C SER A 562 0.40 -28.08 -48.15
N ASN A 563 0.03 -27.55 -46.98
CA ASN A 563 0.60 -27.92 -45.69
C ASN A 563 -0.37 -27.54 -44.55
N ASP A 564 -0.83 -28.52 -43.80
CA ASP A 564 -1.74 -28.35 -42.66
C ASP A 564 -1.07 -27.79 -41.40
N SER A 565 0.27 -27.74 -41.34
CA SER A 565 1.01 -27.13 -40.20
C SER A 565 1.07 -25.59 -40.22
N LEU A 566 0.37 -24.93 -41.14
CA LEU A 566 0.33 -23.47 -41.25
C LEU A 566 -1.09 -22.92 -41.07
N LEU A 567 -1.31 -22.29 -39.92
CA LEU A 567 -2.54 -21.59 -39.58
C LEU A 567 -2.48 -20.13 -40.03
N HIS A 568 -3.54 -19.65 -40.66
CA HIS A 568 -3.70 -18.27 -41.10
C HIS A 568 -4.98 -17.65 -40.53
N CYS A 569 -4.89 -16.37 -40.19
CA CYS A 569 -6.00 -15.60 -39.65
C CYS A 569 -5.87 -14.12 -40.02
N ARG A 570 -6.99 -13.40 -39.99
CA ARG A 570 -7.03 -11.96 -40.23
C ARG A 570 -7.67 -11.23 -39.05
N LEU A 571 -6.89 -10.37 -38.40
CA LEU A 571 -7.36 -9.62 -37.23
C LEU A 571 -7.41 -8.10 -37.46
N HIS A 572 -8.40 -7.46 -36.86
CA HIS A 572 -8.51 -6.00 -36.84
C HIS A 572 -7.49 -5.38 -35.89
N SER A 573 -6.94 -4.24 -36.28
CA SER A 573 -6.14 -3.41 -35.37
C SER A 573 -7.02 -2.77 -34.32
N LYS A 574 -6.57 -2.73 -33.06
CA LYS A 574 -7.25 -1.92 -32.02
C LYS A 574 -7.15 -0.41 -32.25
N HIS A 575 -6.20 0.02 -33.09
CA HIS A 575 -5.89 1.45 -33.30
C HIS A 575 -6.59 2.02 -34.54
N SER A 576 -7.23 1.19 -35.35
CA SER A 576 -7.88 1.62 -36.58
C SER A 576 -9.09 0.75 -36.87
N ARG A 577 -10.20 1.40 -37.21
CA ARG A 577 -11.44 0.71 -37.61
C ARG A 577 -11.29 -0.04 -38.93
N THR A 578 -10.44 0.45 -39.83
CA THR A 578 -10.31 -0.07 -41.20
C THR A 578 -9.16 -1.05 -41.37
N THR A 579 -8.11 -0.93 -40.55
CA THR A 579 -6.89 -1.71 -40.72
C THR A 579 -7.07 -3.12 -40.19
N LYS A 580 -6.96 -4.12 -41.08
CA LYS A 580 -6.84 -5.53 -40.74
C LYS A 580 -5.43 -6.04 -41.12
N TYR A 581 -4.84 -6.86 -40.27
CA TYR A 581 -3.55 -7.49 -40.52
C TYR A 581 -3.74 -8.98 -40.78
N TYR A 582 -3.08 -9.46 -41.82
CA TYR A 582 -2.90 -10.90 -42.02
C TYR A 582 -1.80 -11.41 -41.10
N LEU A 583 -1.98 -12.61 -40.57
CA LEU A 583 -1.00 -13.31 -39.76
C LEU A 583 -1.01 -14.80 -40.08
N CYS A 584 0.15 -15.43 -39.95
CA CYS A 584 0.32 -16.87 -40.04
C CYS A 584 1.14 -17.40 -38.86
N ILE A 585 0.85 -18.63 -38.48
CA ILE A 585 1.47 -19.36 -37.37
C ILE A 585 1.80 -20.75 -37.87
N GLN A 586 3.07 -21.14 -37.74
CA GLN A 586 3.51 -22.50 -37.95
C GLN A 586 3.44 -23.24 -36.62
N PHE A 587 2.78 -24.39 -36.61
CA PHE A 587 2.57 -25.21 -35.42
C PHE A 587 2.89 -26.67 -35.71
N ASP A 588 3.09 -27.45 -34.66
CA ASP A 588 3.34 -28.88 -34.71
C ASP A 588 2.46 -29.55 -33.66
N ASN A 589 1.63 -30.50 -34.10
CA ASN A 589 0.72 -31.24 -33.22
C ASN A 589 1.43 -32.35 -32.45
N ASP A 590 2.61 -32.78 -32.91
CA ASP A 590 3.34 -33.91 -32.34
C ASP A 590 4.43 -33.46 -31.35
N ASP A 591 4.68 -32.15 -31.22
CA ASP A 591 5.67 -31.59 -30.30
C ASP A 591 5.00 -30.86 -29.12
N ASP A 592 4.85 -31.58 -28.02
CA ASP A 592 4.24 -31.07 -26.79
C ASP A 592 5.09 -29.96 -26.10
N ASP A 593 6.41 -29.96 -26.30
CA ASP A 593 7.33 -29.03 -25.63
C ASP A 593 7.43 -27.69 -26.37
N ASP A 594 7.41 -27.70 -27.71
CA ASP A 594 7.45 -26.51 -28.56
C ASP A 594 6.40 -26.56 -29.69
N PRO A 595 5.10 -26.56 -29.37
CA PRO A 595 4.04 -26.71 -30.37
C PRO A 595 3.93 -25.55 -31.36
N ILE A 596 4.56 -24.40 -31.08
CA ILE A 596 4.50 -23.20 -31.94
C ILE A 596 5.89 -22.88 -32.51
N LYS A 597 6.12 -23.29 -33.76
CA LYS A 597 7.44 -23.27 -34.38
C LYS A 597 7.85 -21.89 -34.88
N ASP A 598 6.96 -21.17 -35.55
CA ASP A 598 7.27 -19.86 -36.16
C ASP A 598 5.99 -19.03 -36.29
N HIS A 599 6.12 -17.71 -36.44
CA HIS A 599 4.96 -16.85 -36.67
C HIS A 599 5.34 -15.59 -37.45
N TYR A 600 4.36 -15.05 -38.16
CA TYR A 600 4.50 -13.76 -38.79
C TYR A 600 3.17 -13.01 -38.79
N CYS A 601 3.21 -11.70 -38.59
CA CYS A 601 2.05 -10.83 -38.71
C CYS A 601 2.44 -9.56 -39.44
N GLN A 602 1.57 -9.03 -40.31
CA GLN A 602 1.83 -7.79 -41.05
C GLN A 602 1.81 -6.51 -40.20
N CYS A 603 1.51 -6.60 -38.90
CA CYS A 603 1.47 -5.43 -38.04
C CYS A 603 2.88 -4.86 -37.79
N LYS A 604 2.97 -3.62 -37.31
CA LYS A 604 4.23 -2.89 -37.07
C LYS A 604 5.35 -3.72 -36.41
N SER A 605 5.02 -4.59 -35.46
CA SER A 605 5.98 -5.40 -34.70
C SER A 605 5.81 -6.90 -34.92
N GLY A 606 5.15 -7.30 -36.00
CA GLY A 606 4.75 -8.68 -36.25
C GLY A 606 5.83 -9.59 -36.85
N ALA A 607 6.99 -9.05 -37.20
CA ALA A 607 8.18 -9.81 -37.62
C ALA A 607 9.14 -10.12 -36.45
N ARG A 608 8.74 -9.83 -35.21
CA ARG A 608 9.61 -10.03 -34.04
C ARG A 608 9.67 -11.51 -33.66
N ASN A 609 10.84 -11.94 -33.20
CA ASN A 609 11.06 -13.27 -32.64
C ASN A 609 11.05 -13.25 -31.10
N LEU A 610 11.21 -12.06 -30.49
CA LEU A 610 11.09 -11.87 -29.04
C LEU A 610 9.64 -11.84 -28.59
N GLY A 611 9.14 -13.03 -28.32
CA GLY A 611 7.72 -13.32 -28.22
C GLY A 611 6.95 -12.88 -29.46
N CYS A 612 5.67 -12.53 -29.34
CA CYS A 612 4.84 -12.29 -30.53
C CYS A 612 3.92 -11.08 -30.38
N CYS A 613 3.49 -10.46 -31.49
CA CYS A 613 2.58 -9.30 -31.39
C CYS A 613 1.23 -9.68 -30.76
N SER A 614 0.45 -8.70 -30.30
CA SER A 614 -0.87 -8.97 -29.69
C SER A 614 -1.84 -9.71 -30.63
N HIS A 615 -1.72 -9.57 -31.95
CA HIS A 615 -2.57 -10.32 -32.90
C HIS A 615 -2.25 -11.82 -32.87
N VAL A 616 -0.96 -12.18 -32.98
CA VAL A 616 -0.52 -13.58 -32.89
C VAL A 616 -0.85 -14.17 -31.53
N ALA A 617 -0.54 -13.44 -30.45
CA ALA A 617 -0.88 -13.86 -29.10
C ALA A 617 -2.40 -14.07 -28.90
N THR A 618 -3.25 -13.32 -29.62
CA THR A 618 -4.71 -13.50 -29.56
C THR A 618 -5.12 -14.81 -30.21
N VAL A 619 -4.62 -15.08 -31.42
CA VAL A 619 -4.96 -16.31 -32.15
C VAL A 619 -4.49 -17.53 -31.38
N VAL A 620 -3.21 -17.58 -31.00
CA VAL A 620 -2.61 -18.70 -30.26
C VAL A 620 -3.32 -18.92 -28.92
N TRP A 621 -3.61 -17.84 -28.16
CA TRP A 621 -4.37 -17.95 -26.91
C TRP A 621 -5.80 -18.44 -27.13
N TYR A 622 -6.50 -17.94 -28.16
CA TYR A 622 -7.90 -18.31 -28.38
C TYR A 622 -8.01 -19.78 -28.80
N ILE A 623 -7.26 -20.18 -29.84
CA ILE A 623 -7.37 -21.51 -30.44
C ILE A 623 -6.75 -22.60 -29.56
N GLY A 624 -5.58 -22.35 -28.95
CA GLY A 624 -4.87 -23.35 -28.15
C GLY A 624 -5.20 -23.36 -26.65
N TYR A 625 -5.88 -22.34 -26.11
CA TYR A 625 -6.22 -22.30 -24.67
C TYR A 625 -7.69 -21.99 -24.42
N ALA A 626 -8.19 -20.85 -24.91
CA ALA A 626 -9.52 -20.34 -24.54
C ALA A 626 -10.67 -21.27 -24.98
N ARG A 627 -10.57 -21.88 -26.17
CA ARG A 627 -11.56 -22.85 -26.68
C ARG A 627 -11.62 -24.13 -25.84
N HIS A 628 -10.50 -24.58 -25.27
CA HIS A 628 -10.43 -25.79 -24.46
C HIS A 628 -11.00 -25.62 -23.04
N ILE A 629 -11.11 -24.37 -22.56
CA ILE A 629 -11.71 -24.06 -21.24
C ILE A 629 -13.12 -23.47 -21.36
N SER A 630 -13.77 -23.62 -22.52
CA SER A 630 -15.10 -23.08 -22.80
C SER A 630 -15.22 -21.58 -22.48
N TRP A 631 -14.17 -20.81 -22.78
CA TRP A 631 -14.17 -19.37 -22.55
C TRP A 631 -15.26 -18.69 -23.37
N THR A 632 -16.06 -17.85 -22.71
CA THR A 632 -17.08 -17.01 -23.36
C THR A 632 -16.73 -15.54 -23.23
N PRO A 633 -16.93 -14.73 -24.30
CA PRO A 633 -16.63 -13.30 -24.24
C PRO A 633 -17.54 -12.59 -23.22
N PRO A 634 -16.99 -11.74 -22.32
CA PRO A 634 -17.79 -11.11 -21.28
C PRO A 634 -18.87 -10.16 -21.85
N THR A 635 -20.11 -10.32 -21.40
CA THR A 635 -21.36 -9.79 -22.01
C THR A 635 -21.63 -8.29 -21.82
N ARG A 636 -20.86 -7.57 -20.97
CA ARG A 636 -21.17 -6.17 -20.60
C ARG A 636 -21.32 -5.19 -21.78
N THR A 637 -20.68 -5.47 -22.92
CA THR A 637 -20.77 -4.59 -24.10
C THR A 637 -22.10 -4.73 -24.83
N HIS A 638 -22.69 -5.93 -24.86
CA HIS A 638 -24.02 -6.16 -25.44
C HIS A 638 -25.09 -5.48 -24.60
N ILE A 639 -25.06 -5.67 -23.28
CA ILE A 639 -25.98 -5.02 -22.32
C ILE A 639 -25.93 -3.48 -22.43
N PHE A 640 -24.73 -2.91 -22.60
CA PHE A 640 -24.57 -1.47 -22.77
C PHE A 640 -25.12 -0.97 -24.12
N ARG A 641 -24.94 -1.73 -25.21
CA ARG A 641 -25.50 -1.38 -26.52
C ARG A 641 -27.00 -1.53 -26.58
N GLU A 642 -27.57 -2.59 -26.04
CA GLU A 642 -29.02 -2.74 -25.91
C GLU A 642 -29.62 -1.54 -25.19
N LYS A 643 -29.01 -1.10 -24.07
CA LYS A 643 -29.45 0.13 -23.39
C LYS A 643 -29.34 1.40 -24.23
N ILE A 644 -28.32 1.52 -25.09
CA ILE A 644 -28.19 2.68 -26.00
C ILE A 644 -29.17 2.59 -27.17
N PHE A 645 -29.43 1.40 -27.73
CA PHE A 645 -30.39 1.21 -28.82
C PHE A 645 -31.84 1.35 -28.35
N VAL A 646 -32.10 1.12 -27.06
CA VAL A 646 -33.40 1.35 -26.41
C VAL A 646 -33.63 2.83 -26.07
N CYS A 647 -32.57 3.64 -25.94
CA CYS A 647 -32.65 5.10 -25.78
C CYS A 647 -32.67 5.82 -27.13
#